data_AF-A0A1I1QHV1-F1
#
_entry.id   AF-A0A1I1QHV1-F1
#
_cell.length_a   1.000
_cell.length_b   1.000
_cell.length_c   1.000
_cell.angle_alpha   90.00
_cell.angle_beta   90.00
_cell.angle_gamma   90.00
#
_symmetry.space_group_name_H-M   'P 1'
#
loop_
_entity.id
_entity.type
_entity.pdbx_description
1 polymer ?
#
loop_
_entity_poly.entity_id
_entity_poly.type
_entity_poly.pdbx_seq_one_letter_code
_entity_poly.pdbx_strand_id
1 'polypeptide(L)'
;MADKKALTLLKKYYLSYKTEGQPSEADISDAVRSGVFVADSEMTHDEIVTAIKDLSERISLESTAKAFLYSLSSGDMRYRSAVSSLLWAKTLPKHEFVSNGVEPGGWRSLMCIVCGCTHGLETSENIDWNKFNVFRYLPPKQYGREPDYVSAEYVLNDLREFEKLPAVEPCDDDYRILNGIFACANEMKSHNMDTALVAEIRKRKFFDATGNAIHCILGILSVCGIFQSDEKKGFLYEFTNRDEQGFGRDGLTFFPLNFWRGKFGVNYDAVNRIFGSFSGDRLLPEKAAAPDKKAEAAPVKKALSKAEQYFKDRDHCIMLTDDERRYLALDPIDKSWETECIYSALHNLRKRIVMFYDGDTIVKVIEEYSYVNEDTCVRKGYCEFDTHLKTDKRTMILPLTDRGRAKPITPTNLMAIDPFGCEVDISIPEEGTSIWAGNRRNSQVLNMGETERIKKIQNDSDFHEFMQYYISTCPDDYFQRIAEIRGLKHQTVKFKAGDIFRCQEDREHYTYGLILGKTREIEKWDELPKEHSFRHLMTQPIIVRMYDFVSTDKDMTAQQLKDMPLCPPKICSDGDIIWGRHKIVDHKELVPDDIEFCIHITRIVTKNEHITPFTAEMFLRENEKKGKKTREPMSLYIEWGFVSMEIPWADVTDDIRNMVKERSWSDGGVSLGISGAYCGMTLTQLLQKHPKHIYGGDLHYPENRERFDMVMKFLGLPKGTGYDDFAEKFGGISRQKYIELIGERSK
;
A
#
# COMPACT_ATOMS: atom_id res chain seq x y z
N MET A 1 -33.52 -11.22 21.61
CA MET A 1 -32.66 -11.33 20.41
C MET A 1 -32.98 -10.15 19.50
N ALA A 2 -31.97 -9.52 18.90
CA ALA A 2 -32.16 -8.37 18.02
C ALA A 2 -32.76 -8.78 16.66
N ASP A 3 -33.51 -7.87 16.03
CA ASP A 3 -34.17 -8.10 14.75
C ASP A 3 -33.15 -8.35 13.63
N LYS A 4 -33.25 -9.50 12.95
CA LYS A 4 -32.28 -9.92 11.93
C LYS A 4 -32.33 -9.04 10.67
N LYS A 5 -33.50 -8.50 10.30
CA LYS A 5 -33.64 -7.60 9.15
C LYS A 5 -32.95 -6.27 9.46
N ALA A 6 -33.22 -5.69 10.63
CA ALA A 6 -32.61 -4.44 11.04
C ALA A 6 -31.09 -4.56 11.24
N LEU A 7 -30.59 -5.67 11.78
CA LEU A 7 -29.14 -5.94 11.85
C LEU A 7 -28.49 -6.04 10.45
N THR A 8 -29.22 -6.60 9.48
CA THR A 8 -28.73 -6.69 8.10
C THR A 8 -28.64 -5.31 7.48
N LEU A 9 -29.62 -4.43 7.73
CA LEU A 9 -29.60 -3.03 7.29
C LEU A 9 -28.47 -2.24 7.99
N LEU A 10 -28.29 -2.41 9.31
CA LEU A 10 -27.21 -1.77 10.06
C LEU A 10 -25.84 -2.14 9.48
N LYS A 11 -25.65 -3.43 9.19
CA LYS A 11 -24.42 -3.94 8.55
C LYS A 11 -24.23 -3.42 7.13
N LYS A 12 -25.32 -3.31 6.35
CA LYS A 12 -25.28 -2.84 4.96
C LYS A 12 -24.88 -1.37 4.89
N TYR A 13 -25.49 -0.52 5.71
CA TYR A 13 -25.32 0.94 5.58
C TYR A 13 -24.21 1.52 6.46
N TYR A 14 -23.83 0.86 7.57
CA TYR A 14 -22.93 1.45 8.57
C TYR A 14 -21.65 0.65 8.88
N LEU A 15 -21.50 -0.59 8.39
CA LEU A 15 -20.25 -1.37 8.53
C LEU A 15 -19.43 -1.30 7.23
N SER A 16 -18.15 -0.93 7.35
CA SER A 16 -17.30 -0.45 6.26
C SER A 16 -16.93 -1.42 5.12
N TYR A 17 -16.47 -0.81 4.00
CA TYR A 17 -16.22 -1.33 2.63
C TYR A 17 -17.46 -1.78 1.83
N LYS A 18 -18.66 -1.72 2.42
CA LYS A 18 -19.91 -2.14 1.76
C LYS A 18 -21.07 -1.17 1.96
N THR A 19 -20.82 0.09 2.30
CA THR A 19 -21.88 1.09 2.42
C THR A 19 -22.49 1.33 1.03
N GLU A 20 -23.54 0.56 0.72
CA GLU A 20 -24.28 0.60 -0.54
C GLU A 20 -25.40 1.64 -0.43
N GLY A 21 -25.10 2.88 -0.81
CA GLY A 21 -26.07 3.97 -0.81
C GLY A 21 -26.51 4.40 0.60
N GLN A 22 -27.56 5.24 0.64
CA GLN A 22 -28.19 5.70 1.88
C GLN A 22 -29.41 4.81 2.19
N PRO A 23 -29.69 4.51 3.47
CA PRO A 23 -30.92 3.81 3.85
C PRO A 23 -32.15 4.60 3.43
N SER A 24 -33.18 3.90 2.95
CA SER A 24 -34.48 4.53 2.65
C SER A 24 -35.19 4.95 3.94
N GLU A 25 -36.03 5.99 3.89
CA GLU A 25 -36.82 6.43 5.06
C GLU A 25 -37.68 5.29 5.66
N ALA A 26 -38.19 4.41 4.80
CA ALA A 26 -38.95 3.22 5.23
C ALA A 26 -38.07 2.22 6.00
N ASP A 27 -36.85 1.96 5.50
CA ASP A 27 -35.88 1.08 6.18
C ASP A 27 -35.46 1.67 7.53
N ILE A 28 -35.22 2.99 7.60
CA ILE A 28 -34.89 3.69 8.85
C ILE A 28 -36.06 3.56 9.83
N SER A 29 -37.27 3.89 9.42
CA SER A 29 -38.45 3.86 10.29
C SER A 29 -38.72 2.47 10.87
N ASP A 30 -38.64 1.42 10.03
CA ASP A 30 -38.79 0.04 10.48
C ASP A 30 -37.66 -0.40 11.41
N ALA A 31 -36.41 -0.04 11.10
CA ALA A 31 -35.26 -0.41 11.92
C ALA A 31 -35.23 0.35 13.27
N VAL A 32 -35.69 1.60 13.31
CA VAL A 32 -35.88 2.38 14.55
C VAL A 32 -36.97 1.73 15.40
N ARG A 33 -38.10 1.32 14.79
CA ARG A 33 -39.17 0.60 15.50
C ARG A 33 -38.70 -0.73 16.11
N SER A 34 -37.72 -1.38 15.50
CA SER A 34 -37.12 -2.61 16.03
C SER A 34 -36.17 -2.41 17.23
N GLY A 35 -35.81 -1.15 17.54
CA GLY A 35 -34.83 -0.81 18.58
C GLY A 35 -33.38 -1.13 18.21
N VAL A 36 -33.09 -1.39 16.92
CA VAL A 36 -31.72 -1.59 16.42
C VAL A 36 -31.14 -0.31 15.85
N PHE A 37 -31.94 0.53 15.18
CA PHE A 37 -31.48 1.87 14.80
C PHE A 37 -31.82 2.87 15.90
N VAL A 38 -30.94 3.86 16.05
CA VAL A 38 -31.18 5.04 16.86
C VAL A 38 -31.68 6.14 15.93
N ALA A 39 -32.75 6.83 16.32
CA ALA A 39 -33.29 7.95 15.55
C ALA A 39 -32.34 9.14 15.62
N ASP A 40 -32.13 9.80 14.49
CA ASP A 40 -31.31 11.01 14.40
C ASP A 40 -31.87 12.12 15.30
N SER A 41 -30.98 12.96 15.83
CA SER A 41 -31.38 14.10 16.65
C SER A 41 -30.45 15.29 16.45
N GLU A 42 -31.04 16.49 16.43
CA GLU A 42 -30.28 17.74 16.48
C GLU A 42 -29.71 17.97 17.86
N MET A 43 -28.39 18.19 17.95
CA MET A 43 -27.71 18.54 19.19
C MET A 43 -26.53 19.48 18.94
N THR A 44 -26.28 20.36 19.89
CA THR A 44 -25.02 21.11 20.03
C THR A 44 -23.99 20.31 20.83
N HIS A 45 -22.73 20.69 20.74
CA HIS A 45 -21.62 20.15 21.52
C HIS A 45 -21.91 20.20 23.02
N ASP A 46 -22.37 21.35 23.52
CA ASP A 46 -22.59 21.55 24.95
C ASP A 46 -23.78 20.74 25.47
N GLU A 47 -24.81 20.53 24.64
CA GLU A 47 -25.90 19.60 24.94
C GLU A 47 -25.42 18.15 24.98
N ILE A 48 -24.50 17.76 24.09
CA ILE A 48 -23.87 16.42 24.12
C ILE A 48 -23.12 16.24 25.43
N VAL A 49 -22.25 17.19 25.81
CA VAL A 49 -21.47 17.14 27.05
C VAL A 49 -22.38 17.10 28.28
N THR A 50 -23.44 17.90 28.30
CA THR A 50 -24.43 17.92 29.39
C THR A 50 -25.16 16.59 29.50
N ALA A 51 -25.64 16.03 28.39
CA ALA A 51 -26.33 14.75 28.38
C ALA A 51 -25.43 13.59 28.85
N ILE A 52 -24.15 13.60 28.47
CA ILE A 52 -23.15 12.63 28.95
C ILE A 52 -23.01 12.74 30.48
N LYS A 53 -22.95 13.95 31.02
CA LYS A 53 -22.82 14.18 32.46
C LYS A 53 -24.04 13.68 33.23
N ASP A 54 -25.24 14.01 32.78
CA ASP A 54 -26.47 13.55 33.42
C ASP A 54 -26.59 12.02 33.42
N LEU A 55 -26.21 11.36 32.32
CA LEU A 55 -26.18 9.89 32.23
C LEU A 55 -25.14 9.29 33.20
N SER A 56 -23.98 9.93 33.34
CA SER A 56 -22.90 9.45 34.21
C SER A 56 -23.27 9.44 35.70
N GLU A 57 -24.25 10.27 36.10
CA GLU A 57 -24.79 10.31 37.45
C GLU A 57 -25.86 9.23 37.69
N ARG A 58 -26.65 8.88 36.66
CA ARG A 58 -27.72 7.87 36.76
C ARG A 58 -27.23 6.43 36.62
N ILE A 59 -26.20 6.20 35.79
CA ILE A 59 -25.70 4.86 35.49
C ILE A 59 -24.65 4.45 36.53
N SER A 60 -24.84 3.29 37.17
CA SER A 60 -23.90 2.78 38.17
C SER A 60 -22.68 2.09 37.53
N LEU A 61 -21.53 2.20 38.21
CA LEU A 61 -20.33 1.48 37.78
C LEU A 61 -20.52 -0.04 37.89
N GLU A 62 -21.20 -0.49 38.93
CA GLU A 62 -21.49 -1.92 39.12
C GLU A 62 -22.32 -2.51 37.98
N SER A 63 -23.36 -1.82 37.50
CA SER A 63 -24.21 -2.36 36.43
C SER A 63 -23.46 -2.47 35.10
N THR A 64 -22.65 -1.47 34.78
CA THR A 64 -21.81 -1.49 33.57
C THR A 64 -20.68 -2.52 33.65
N ALA A 65 -20.09 -2.72 34.82
CA ALA A 65 -19.07 -3.75 35.05
C ALA A 65 -19.64 -5.17 34.95
N LYS A 66 -20.82 -5.43 35.52
CA LYS A 66 -21.56 -6.70 35.34
C LYS A 66 -21.91 -6.95 33.88
N ALA A 67 -22.36 -5.92 33.16
CA ALA A 67 -22.64 -5.97 31.73
C ALA A 67 -21.41 -6.31 30.88
N PHE A 68 -20.26 -5.68 31.17
CA PHE A 68 -19.01 -6.00 30.50
C PHE A 68 -18.66 -7.49 30.66
N LEU A 69 -18.70 -8.01 31.89
CA LEU A 69 -18.44 -9.42 32.14
C LEU A 69 -19.42 -10.32 31.40
N TYR A 70 -20.73 -10.12 31.58
CA TYR A 70 -21.80 -10.88 30.90
C TYR A 70 -21.60 -10.95 29.38
N SER A 71 -21.12 -9.86 28.78
CA SER A 71 -20.92 -9.79 27.33
C SER A 71 -19.80 -10.72 26.81
N LEU A 72 -18.89 -11.20 27.68
CA LEU A 72 -17.74 -12.01 27.28
C LEU A 72 -18.17 -13.41 26.81
N SER A 73 -18.92 -14.14 27.65
CA SER A 73 -19.42 -15.48 27.32
C SER A 73 -20.67 -15.46 26.45
N SER A 74 -21.58 -14.50 26.67
CA SER A 74 -22.82 -14.39 25.89
C SER A 74 -22.60 -13.92 24.44
N GLY A 75 -21.48 -13.23 24.19
CA GLY A 75 -21.19 -12.59 22.91
C GLY A 75 -22.08 -11.36 22.62
N ASP A 76 -22.92 -10.92 23.56
CA ASP A 76 -23.83 -9.79 23.36
C ASP A 76 -23.10 -8.45 23.49
N MET A 77 -22.67 -7.93 22.34
CA MET A 77 -21.85 -6.71 22.25
C MET A 77 -22.54 -5.44 22.77
N ARG A 78 -23.88 -5.44 22.91
CA ARG A 78 -24.62 -4.26 23.37
C ARG A 78 -24.29 -3.86 24.80
N TYR A 79 -23.78 -4.82 25.57
CA TYR A 79 -23.35 -4.69 26.98
C TYR A 79 -21.83 -4.47 27.13
N ARG A 80 -21.08 -4.48 26.02
CA ARG A 80 -19.61 -4.61 26.04
C ARG A 80 -18.89 -3.33 26.45
N SER A 81 -19.25 -2.15 25.93
CA SER A 81 -18.46 -0.92 26.07
C SER A 81 -18.95 0.05 27.14
N ALA A 82 -20.13 -0.17 27.73
CA ALA A 82 -20.73 0.80 28.64
C ALA A 82 -19.85 1.14 29.86
N VAL A 83 -19.02 0.20 30.33
CA VAL A 83 -18.09 0.43 31.46
C VAL A 83 -17.00 1.46 31.12
N SER A 84 -16.41 1.39 29.92
CA SER A 84 -15.41 2.37 29.49
C SER A 84 -16.05 3.72 29.22
N SER A 85 -17.23 3.72 28.59
CA SER A 85 -18.01 4.94 28.31
C SER A 85 -18.39 5.66 29.60
N LEU A 86 -18.78 4.92 30.65
CA LEU A 86 -19.14 5.50 31.94
C LEU A 86 -17.93 6.10 32.66
N LEU A 87 -16.78 5.40 32.69
CA LEU A 87 -15.58 5.91 33.34
C LEU A 87 -15.06 7.17 32.65
N TRP A 88 -15.05 7.19 31.31
CA TRP A 88 -14.75 8.39 30.53
C TRP A 88 -15.72 9.52 30.84
N ALA A 89 -17.03 9.24 30.86
CA ALA A 89 -18.07 10.24 31.14
C ALA A 89 -17.94 10.84 32.54
N LYS A 90 -17.59 10.04 33.55
CA LYS A 90 -17.40 10.50 34.93
C LYS A 90 -16.21 11.44 35.05
N THR A 91 -15.11 11.17 34.35
CA THR A 91 -13.87 11.98 34.45
C THR A 91 -13.82 13.15 33.47
N LEU A 92 -14.68 13.19 32.45
CA LEU A 92 -14.81 14.33 31.53
C LEU A 92 -14.95 15.67 32.31
N PRO A 93 -14.07 16.67 32.13
CA PRO A 93 -14.31 17.97 32.74
C PRO A 93 -15.54 18.65 32.11
N LYS A 94 -16.26 19.47 32.88
CA LYS A 94 -17.19 20.43 32.26
C LYS A 94 -16.37 21.40 31.42
N HIS A 95 -16.75 21.56 30.16
CA HIS A 95 -16.07 22.43 29.19
C HIS A 95 -17.06 22.88 28.12
N GLU A 96 -16.79 24.03 27.54
CA GLU A 96 -17.43 24.49 26.30
C GLU A 96 -16.62 23.98 25.10
N PHE A 97 -17.14 24.11 23.88
CA PHE A 97 -16.42 23.73 22.67
C PHE A 97 -15.07 24.45 22.55
N VAL A 98 -13.98 23.66 22.40
CA VAL A 98 -12.64 24.18 22.14
C VAL A 98 -12.11 23.61 20.82
N SER A 99 -12.03 24.47 19.80
CA SER A 99 -11.60 24.09 18.44
C SER A 99 -10.14 23.62 18.38
N ASN A 100 -9.89 22.62 17.54
CA ASN A 100 -8.54 22.18 17.16
C ASN A 100 -7.85 23.10 16.14
N GLY A 101 -8.45 24.25 15.80
CA GLY A 101 -7.90 25.24 14.87
C GLY A 101 -7.90 24.81 13.40
N VAL A 102 -8.59 23.71 13.07
CA VAL A 102 -8.69 23.22 11.68
C VAL A 102 -9.83 23.92 10.95
N GLU A 103 -9.52 24.57 9.82
CA GLU A 103 -10.55 25.20 9.00
C GLU A 103 -11.48 24.17 8.32
N PRO A 104 -12.78 24.49 8.15
CA PRO A 104 -13.72 23.62 7.44
C PRO A 104 -13.24 23.24 6.04
N GLY A 105 -13.20 21.94 5.72
CA GLY A 105 -12.82 21.41 4.39
C GLY A 105 -11.37 20.97 4.22
N GLY A 106 -10.56 20.97 5.29
CA GLY A 106 -9.24 20.33 5.33
C GLY A 106 -9.29 18.79 5.33
N TRP A 107 -8.12 18.13 5.20
CA TRP A 107 -8.00 16.67 5.34
C TRP A 107 -8.30 16.16 6.76
N ARG A 108 -8.29 17.04 7.75
CA ARG A 108 -8.69 16.76 9.14
C ARG A 108 -10.06 17.38 9.40
N SER A 109 -10.89 16.69 10.16
CA SER A 109 -12.18 17.22 10.60
C SER A 109 -11.97 18.24 11.73
N LEU A 110 -12.79 19.30 11.74
CA LEU A 110 -12.96 20.16 12.90
C LEU A 110 -13.45 19.30 14.08
N MET A 111 -12.88 19.49 15.26
CA MET A 111 -13.26 18.75 16.47
C MET A 111 -12.95 19.53 17.75
N CYS A 112 -13.60 19.13 18.85
CA CYS A 112 -13.28 19.57 20.19
C CYS A 112 -11.99 18.90 20.68
N ILE A 113 -10.97 19.68 21.05
CA ILE A 113 -9.69 19.15 21.55
C ILE A 113 -9.81 18.45 22.91
N VAL A 114 -10.86 18.75 23.68
CA VAL A 114 -11.08 18.14 25.00
C VAL A 114 -11.72 16.76 24.86
N CYS A 115 -12.91 16.71 24.26
CA CYS A 115 -13.76 15.52 24.25
C CYS A 115 -13.77 14.74 22.92
N GLY A 116 -13.10 15.26 21.89
CA GLY A 116 -13.04 14.63 20.57
C GLY A 116 -14.34 14.69 19.77
N CYS A 117 -15.35 15.42 20.23
CA CYS A 117 -16.59 15.62 19.49
C CYS A 117 -16.30 16.27 18.12
N THR A 118 -16.99 15.81 17.08
CA THR A 118 -16.90 16.31 15.70
C THR A 118 -18.22 16.91 15.19
N HIS A 119 -19.31 16.77 15.94
CA HIS A 119 -20.64 17.24 15.54
C HIS A 119 -21.16 18.33 16.48
N GLY A 120 -22.04 19.17 15.96
CA GLY A 120 -22.74 20.18 16.75
C GLY A 120 -21.82 21.28 17.34
N LEU A 121 -20.65 21.49 16.74
CA LEU A 121 -19.54 22.22 17.37
C LEU A 121 -19.83 23.71 17.61
N GLU A 122 -20.23 24.44 16.56
CA GLU A 122 -20.58 25.86 16.66
C GLU A 122 -22.08 26.11 16.73
N THR A 123 -22.86 25.23 16.09
CA THR A 123 -24.31 25.28 16.03
C THR A 123 -24.88 23.88 16.19
N SER A 124 -26.19 23.79 16.43
CA SER A 124 -26.90 22.51 16.44
C SER A 124 -26.70 21.79 15.10
N GLU A 125 -26.49 20.47 15.16
CA GLU A 125 -26.33 19.61 13.99
C GLU A 125 -27.18 18.35 14.16
N ASN A 126 -27.82 17.88 13.09
CA ASN A 126 -28.53 16.62 13.10
C ASN A 126 -27.55 15.44 12.99
N ILE A 127 -27.48 14.62 14.04
CA ILE A 127 -26.49 13.55 14.17
C ILE A 127 -27.11 12.20 13.80
N ASP A 128 -26.49 11.54 12.83
CA ASP A 128 -26.76 10.13 12.52
C ASP A 128 -26.04 9.22 13.53
N TRP A 129 -26.78 8.83 14.56
CA TRP A 129 -26.29 8.01 15.66
C TRP A 129 -25.91 6.59 15.25
N ASN A 130 -26.41 6.10 14.12
CA ASN A 130 -26.14 4.73 13.66
C ASN A 130 -24.69 4.54 13.21
N LYS A 131 -23.99 5.63 12.85
CA LYS A 131 -22.54 5.67 12.68
C LYS A 131 -21.76 5.24 13.92
N PHE A 132 -22.35 5.37 15.11
CA PHE A 132 -21.75 4.96 16.38
C PHE A 132 -22.40 3.66 16.88
N ASN A 133 -23.72 3.53 16.70
CA ASN A 133 -24.50 2.40 17.18
C ASN A 133 -24.10 1.07 16.53
N VAL A 134 -23.60 1.07 15.28
CA VAL A 134 -23.13 -0.13 14.58
C VAL A 134 -22.13 -0.96 15.40
N PHE A 135 -21.25 -0.31 16.16
CA PHE A 135 -20.20 -0.98 16.94
C PHE A 135 -20.74 -1.65 18.22
N ARG A 136 -21.99 -1.38 18.61
CA ARG A 136 -22.67 -2.08 19.71
C ARG A 136 -23.22 -3.44 19.30
N TYR A 137 -23.26 -3.72 18.00
CA TYR A 137 -23.81 -4.97 17.45
C TYR A 137 -22.77 -5.77 16.68
N LEU A 138 -21.79 -5.10 16.06
CA LEU A 138 -20.88 -5.72 15.10
C LEU A 138 -19.42 -5.37 15.45
N PRO A 139 -18.51 -6.36 15.49
CA PRO A 139 -17.10 -6.06 15.64
C PRO A 139 -16.56 -5.42 14.35
N PRO A 140 -15.65 -4.44 14.44
CA PRO A 140 -15.02 -3.85 13.26
C PRO A 140 -14.26 -4.92 12.47
N LYS A 141 -14.37 -4.90 11.13
CA LYS A 141 -13.51 -5.69 10.23
C LYS A 141 -12.16 -4.99 10.04
N GLN A 142 -11.13 -5.76 9.71
CA GLN A 142 -9.83 -5.19 9.34
C GLN A 142 -10.01 -4.17 8.19
N TYR A 143 -9.48 -2.96 8.41
CA TYR A 143 -9.28 -1.85 7.47
C TYR A 143 -10.42 -0.85 7.18
N GLY A 144 -11.47 -0.71 8.00
CA GLY A 144 -12.55 0.21 7.59
C GLY A 144 -13.23 1.12 8.62
N ARG A 145 -12.76 1.22 9.86
CA ARG A 145 -13.16 2.15 10.96
C ARG A 145 -13.34 1.38 12.26
N GLU A 146 -12.67 1.81 13.31
CA GLU A 146 -12.76 1.27 14.67
C GLU A 146 -13.67 2.16 15.52
N PRO A 147 -14.32 1.62 16.57
CA PRO A 147 -15.05 2.44 17.52
C PRO A 147 -14.07 3.34 18.27
N ASP A 148 -14.36 4.63 18.30
CA ASP A 148 -13.60 5.59 19.11
C ASP A 148 -14.21 5.64 20.51
N TYR A 149 -13.73 4.77 21.41
CA TYR A 149 -14.25 4.66 22.78
C TYR A 149 -14.05 5.92 23.64
N VAL A 150 -13.38 6.94 23.10
CA VAL A 150 -13.02 8.18 23.81
C VAL A 150 -13.48 9.42 23.03
N SER A 151 -14.50 9.28 22.16
CA SER A 151 -15.21 10.41 21.54
C SER A 151 -16.58 10.63 22.17
N ALA A 152 -16.97 11.90 22.32
CA ALA A 152 -18.21 12.29 22.99
C ALA A 152 -19.47 11.65 22.37
N GLU A 153 -19.58 11.61 21.04
CA GLU A 153 -20.76 11.06 20.38
C GLU A 153 -20.89 9.55 20.58
N TYR A 154 -19.77 8.82 20.53
CA TYR A 154 -19.78 7.39 20.80
C TYR A 154 -20.22 7.12 22.24
N VAL A 155 -19.63 7.82 23.21
CA VAL A 155 -19.94 7.67 24.63
C VAL A 155 -21.40 7.99 24.93
N LEU A 156 -21.92 9.08 24.36
CA LEU A 156 -23.32 9.48 24.54
C LEU A 156 -24.27 8.40 24.00
N ASN A 157 -24.04 7.94 22.77
CA ASN A 157 -24.84 6.88 22.17
C ASN A 157 -24.76 5.57 22.98
N ASP A 158 -23.57 5.20 23.45
CA ASP A 158 -23.36 3.98 24.20
C ASP A 158 -24.09 4.00 25.55
N LEU A 159 -23.97 5.08 26.31
CA LEU A 159 -24.67 5.21 27.60
C LEU A 159 -26.20 5.31 27.42
N ARG A 160 -26.68 6.07 26.42
CA ARG A 160 -28.11 6.21 26.12
C ARG A 160 -28.79 4.88 25.83
N GLU A 161 -28.26 4.05 24.90
CA GLU A 161 -28.93 2.76 24.65
C GLU A 161 -28.59 1.72 25.70
N PHE A 162 -27.52 1.88 26.50
CA PHE A 162 -27.27 0.98 27.63
C PHE A 162 -28.34 1.13 28.72
N GLU A 163 -28.77 2.36 29.01
CA GLU A 163 -29.86 2.65 29.98
C GLU A 163 -31.17 1.94 29.62
N LYS A 164 -31.37 1.60 28.34
CA LYS A 164 -32.55 0.88 27.82
C LYS A 164 -32.45 -0.65 27.97
N LEU A 165 -31.26 -1.18 28.24
CA LEU A 165 -31.05 -2.62 28.34
C LEU A 165 -31.46 -3.16 29.71
N PRO A 166 -32.01 -4.40 29.78
CA PRO A 166 -32.28 -5.03 31.06
C PRO A 166 -30.98 -5.29 31.83
N ALA A 167 -31.06 -5.27 33.16
CA ALA A 167 -29.96 -5.65 34.01
C ALA A 167 -29.56 -7.12 33.77
N VAL A 168 -28.26 -7.39 33.85
CA VAL A 168 -27.67 -8.72 33.62
C VAL A 168 -26.68 -9.05 34.75
N GLU A 169 -26.52 -10.34 35.02
CA GLU A 169 -25.54 -10.84 35.99
C GLU A 169 -24.51 -11.72 35.26
N PRO A 170 -23.20 -11.59 35.58
CA PRO A 170 -22.17 -12.43 35.00
C PRO A 170 -22.22 -13.85 35.57
N CYS A 171 -21.91 -14.82 34.71
CA CYS A 171 -21.75 -16.23 35.07
C CYS A 171 -20.27 -16.60 35.29
N ASP A 172 -20.02 -17.81 35.76
CA ASP A 172 -18.66 -18.28 36.06
C ASP A 172 -17.73 -18.30 34.83
N ASP A 173 -18.30 -18.51 33.64
CA ASP A 173 -17.54 -18.46 32.38
C ASP A 173 -17.02 -17.03 32.07
N ASP A 174 -17.75 -15.99 32.45
CA ASP A 174 -17.31 -14.60 32.23
C ASP A 174 -16.04 -14.29 33.04
N TYR A 175 -16.03 -14.71 34.31
CA TYR A 175 -14.87 -14.60 35.18
C TYR A 175 -13.69 -15.44 34.66
N ARG A 176 -13.97 -16.66 34.19
CA ARG A 176 -12.95 -17.54 33.59
C ARG A 176 -12.30 -16.90 32.36
N ILE A 177 -13.11 -16.30 31.47
CA ILE A 177 -12.60 -15.62 30.26
C ILE A 177 -11.71 -14.43 30.65
N LEU A 178 -12.17 -13.57 31.56
CA LEU A 178 -11.40 -12.38 31.95
C LEU A 178 -10.09 -12.76 32.67
N ASN A 179 -10.12 -13.75 33.57
CA ASN A 179 -8.90 -14.29 34.19
C ASN A 179 -7.93 -14.86 33.15
N GLY A 180 -8.44 -15.54 32.11
CA GLY A 180 -7.62 -16.03 31.00
C GLY A 180 -6.90 -14.90 30.25
N ILE A 181 -7.59 -13.78 30.00
CA ILE A 181 -7.00 -12.57 29.40
C ILE A 181 -5.90 -12.01 30.31
N PHE A 182 -6.14 -11.90 31.62
CA PHE A 182 -5.16 -11.41 32.59
C PHE A 182 -3.93 -12.32 32.69
N ALA A 183 -4.11 -13.64 32.68
CA ALA A 183 -3.01 -14.59 32.66
C ALA A 183 -2.12 -14.40 31.42
N CYS A 184 -2.71 -14.26 30.23
CA CYS A 184 -1.94 -13.96 29.02
C CYS A 184 -1.12 -12.67 29.15
N ALA A 185 -1.70 -11.62 29.73
CA ALA A 185 -0.99 -10.35 29.91
C ALA A 185 0.19 -10.45 30.87
N ASN A 186 0.03 -11.19 31.98
CA ASN A 186 1.10 -11.39 32.97
C ASN A 186 2.24 -12.27 32.46
N GLU A 187 2.00 -13.12 31.45
CA GLU A 187 3.03 -13.94 30.81
C GLU A 187 3.79 -13.21 29.68
N MET A 188 3.38 -11.99 29.32
CA MET A 188 4.03 -11.24 28.25
C MET A 188 5.45 -10.81 28.65
N LYS A 189 6.37 -10.87 27.69
CA LYS A 189 7.73 -10.33 27.88
C LYS A 189 7.67 -8.80 27.96
N SER A 190 8.63 -8.20 28.66
CA SER A 190 8.67 -6.77 28.94
C SER A 190 8.45 -5.85 27.73
N HIS A 191 8.96 -6.24 26.55
CA HIS A 191 8.86 -5.47 25.30
C HIS A 191 7.67 -5.85 24.41
N ASN A 192 6.88 -6.87 24.78
CA ASN A 192 5.73 -7.30 23.98
C ASN A 192 4.67 -6.19 23.95
N MET A 193 4.00 -6.06 22.81
CA MET A 193 2.94 -5.07 22.56
C MET A 193 1.57 -5.74 22.68
N ASP A 194 0.51 -4.93 22.65
CA ASP A 194 -0.89 -5.36 22.61
C ASP A 194 -1.19 -6.39 21.49
N THR A 195 -0.59 -6.23 20.31
CA THR A 195 -0.73 -7.19 19.20
C THR A 195 -0.22 -8.61 19.54
N ALA A 196 0.85 -8.71 20.35
CA ALA A 196 1.33 -10.00 20.84
C ALA A 196 0.37 -10.61 21.87
N LEU A 197 -0.23 -9.77 22.72
CA LEU A 197 -1.26 -10.18 23.68
C LEU A 197 -2.51 -10.69 22.96
N VAL A 198 -3.00 -9.99 21.93
CA VAL A 198 -4.12 -10.44 21.07
C VAL A 198 -3.82 -11.81 20.47
N ALA A 199 -2.62 -12.01 19.93
CA ALA A 199 -2.22 -13.27 19.33
C ALA A 199 -2.20 -14.43 20.36
N GLU A 200 -1.71 -14.17 21.57
CA GLU A 200 -1.68 -15.18 22.63
C GLU A 200 -3.08 -15.52 23.14
N ILE A 201 -3.95 -14.53 23.40
CA ILE A 201 -5.35 -14.77 23.80
C ILE A 201 -6.07 -15.61 22.75
N ARG A 202 -5.90 -15.28 21.47
CA ARG A 202 -6.50 -16.02 20.34
C ARG A 202 -5.99 -17.47 20.27
N LYS A 203 -4.70 -17.68 20.55
CA LYS A 203 -4.09 -19.01 20.59
C LYS A 203 -4.67 -19.87 21.72
N ARG A 204 -4.98 -19.27 22.89
CA ARG A 204 -5.51 -19.98 24.06
C ARG A 204 -6.99 -20.35 23.95
N LYS A 205 -7.76 -19.67 23.09
CA LYS A 205 -9.18 -19.97 22.79
C LYS A 205 -10.08 -20.04 24.02
N PHE A 206 -9.95 -19.09 24.96
CA PHE A 206 -10.82 -19.01 26.14
C PHE A 206 -12.31 -18.83 25.79
N PHE A 207 -12.59 -18.18 24.66
CA PHE A 207 -13.90 -17.91 24.06
C PHE A 207 -13.76 -17.75 22.54
N ASP A 208 -14.86 -17.84 21.80
CA ASP A 208 -14.86 -17.67 20.34
C ASP A 208 -14.92 -16.18 19.97
N ALA A 209 -13.77 -15.64 19.55
CA ALA A 209 -13.67 -14.25 19.12
C ALA A 209 -12.59 -14.06 18.04
N THR A 210 -12.84 -13.09 17.16
CA THR A 210 -11.86 -12.65 16.16
C THR A 210 -10.75 -11.83 16.82
N GLY A 211 -9.61 -11.67 16.14
CA GLY A 211 -8.51 -10.82 16.62
C GLY A 211 -8.97 -9.38 16.93
N ASN A 212 -9.82 -8.81 16.06
CA ASN A 212 -10.38 -7.46 16.26
C ASN A 212 -11.33 -7.39 17.47
N ALA A 213 -12.17 -8.41 17.66
CA ALA A 213 -13.05 -8.45 18.84
C ALA A 213 -12.24 -8.53 20.14
N ILE A 214 -11.14 -9.30 20.16
CA ILE A 214 -10.20 -9.33 21.28
C ILE A 214 -9.55 -7.96 21.47
N HIS A 215 -9.11 -7.32 20.40
CA HIS A 215 -8.46 -6.01 20.47
C HIS A 215 -9.40 -4.92 21.01
N CYS A 216 -10.68 -4.91 20.61
CA CYS A 216 -11.72 -4.06 21.19
C CYS A 216 -11.92 -4.30 22.69
N ILE A 217 -11.92 -5.56 23.15
CA ILE A 217 -11.99 -5.89 24.59
C ILE A 217 -10.80 -5.29 25.32
N LEU A 218 -9.58 -5.44 24.78
CA LEU A 218 -8.38 -4.85 25.36
C LEU A 218 -8.44 -3.31 25.36
N GLY A 219 -8.99 -2.70 24.30
CA GLY A 219 -9.23 -1.26 24.22
C GLY A 219 -10.16 -0.76 25.32
N ILE A 220 -11.30 -1.42 25.54
CA ILE A 220 -12.24 -1.12 26.62
C ILE A 220 -11.55 -1.24 27.98
N LEU A 221 -10.86 -2.35 28.23
CA LEU A 221 -10.12 -2.57 29.48
C LEU A 221 -9.01 -1.50 29.69
N SER A 222 -8.39 -1.04 28.61
CA SER A 222 -7.37 0.00 28.64
C SER A 222 -7.95 1.37 28.97
N VAL A 223 -9.07 1.76 28.36
CA VAL A 223 -9.81 2.99 28.71
C VAL A 223 -10.21 2.97 30.18
N CYS A 224 -10.54 1.80 30.73
CA CYS A 224 -10.81 1.60 32.16
C CYS A 224 -9.56 1.66 33.08
N GLY A 225 -8.34 1.76 32.53
CA GLY A 225 -7.08 1.83 33.29
C GLY A 225 -6.50 0.46 33.70
N ILE A 226 -7.04 -0.65 33.19
CA ILE A 226 -6.54 -2.01 33.49
C ILE A 226 -5.28 -2.32 32.67
N PHE A 227 -5.26 -1.91 31.39
CA PHE A 227 -4.07 -1.96 30.54
C PHE A 227 -3.59 -0.53 30.26
N GLN A 228 -2.56 -0.10 30.97
CA GLN A 228 -2.03 1.26 30.85
C GLN A 228 -0.50 1.27 31.01
N SER A 229 0.12 2.41 30.73
CA SER A 229 1.54 2.62 30.99
C SER A 229 1.74 3.44 32.27
N ASP A 230 3.00 3.71 32.63
CA ASP A 230 3.30 4.63 33.74
C ASP A 230 2.92 6.08 33.41
N GLU A 231 3.04 6.48 32.13
CA GLU A 231 2.85 7.87 31.67
C GLU A 231 1.46 8.15 31.11
N LYS A 232 0.81 7.13 30.53
CA LYS A 232 -0.51 7.23 29.90
C LYS A 232 -1.48 6.31 30.63
N LYS A 233 -2.35 6.89 31.45
CA LYS A 233 -3.33 6.20 32.28
C LYS A 233 -4.70 6.12 31.59
N GLY A 234 -5.52 5.18 32.04
CA GLY A 234 -6.94 5.13 31.66
C GLY A 234 -7.79 6.10 32.47
N PHE A 235 -9.02 6.30 32.01
CA PHE A 235 -9.98 7.28 32.52
C PHE A 235 -10.58 6.96 33.88
N LEU A 236 -10.16 5.86 34.53
CA LEU A 236 -10.42 5.63 35.94
C LEU A 236 -9.59 6.57 36.84
N TYR A 237 -8.42 7.01 36.37
CA TYR A 237 -7.46 7.76 37.18
C TYR A 237 -7.35 9.23 36.79
N GLU A 238 -7.30 9.53 35.50
CA GLU A 238 -7.16 10.89 34.99
C GLU A 238 -7.90 11.04 33.66
N PHE A 239 -8.38 12.25 33.38
CA PHE A 239 -8.91 12.58 32.06
C PHE A 239 -7.80 13.17 31.20
N THR A 240 -7.51 12.54 30.05
CA THR A 240 -6.57 13.08 29.07
C THR A 240 -7.35 13.66 27.90
N ASN A 241 -7.09 14.94 27.59
CA ASN A 241 -7.72 15.62 26.46
C ASN A 241 -7.42 14.89 25.14
N ARG A 242 -8.33 15.00 24.17
CA ARG A 242 -8.22 14.30 22.89
C ARG A 242 -6.93 14.62 22.13
N ASP A 243 -6.47 15.86 22.17
CA ASP A 243 -5.22 16.29 21.53
C ASP A 243 -3.95 15.74 22.23
N GLU A 244 -4.03 15.49 23.54
CA GLU A 244 -2.93 14.97 24.37
C GLU A 244 -2.80 13.43 24.36
N GLN A 245 -3.83 12.72 23.87
CA GLN A 245 -3.84 11.25 23.77
C GLN A 245 -2.75 10.73 22.81
N GLY A 246 -2.34 11.55 21.84
CA GLY A 246 -1.30 11.22 20.86
C GLY A 246 -1.78 10.24 19.78
N PHE A 247 -1.06 10.20 18.65
CA PHE A 247 -1.39 9.27 17.57
C PHE A 247 -0.78 7.89 17.87
N GLY A 248 -1.64 6.87 17.93
CA GLY A 248 -1.21 5.47 17.99
C GLY A 248 -0.46 5.04 16.71
N ARG A 249 0.20 3.88 16.80
CA ARG A 249 0.88 3.28 15.63
C ARG A 249 -0.20 2.83 14.63
N ASP A 250 -0.02 3.20 13.36
CA ASP A 250 -0.78 2.74 12.20
C ASP A 250 -2.31 2.95 12.22
N GLY A 251 -2.81 3.89 13.03
CA GLY A 251 -4.23 4.29 13.01
C GLY A 251 -5.24 3.23 13.51
N LEU A 252 -4.76 2.12 14.09
CA LEU A 252 -5.58 0.96 14.53
C LEU A 252 -5.35 0.62 16.00
N THR A 253 -5.14 1.60 16.88
CA THR A 253 -4.85 1.33 18.30
C THR A 253 -5.60 2.28 19.24
N PHE A 254 -6.22 1.69 20.27
CA PHE A 254 -6.97 2.40 21.30
C PHE A 254 -6.04 3.13 22.27
N PHE A 255 -6.42 4.32 22.74
CA PHE A 255 -5.75 4.99 23.86
C PHE A 255 -6.26 4.42 25.20
N PRO A 256 -5.39 4.17 26.21
CA PRO A 256 -3.92 4.19 26.20
C PRO A 256 -3.25 2.86 25.80
N LEU A 257 -3.99 1.91 25.22
CA LEU A 257 -3.50 0.56 24.90
C LEU A 257 -2.26 0.57 23.98
N ASN A 258 -2.20 1.53 23.05
CA ASN A 258 -1.06 1.78 22.17
C ASN A 258 0.28 1.98 22.93
N PHE A 259 0.22 2.50 24.15
CA PHE A 259 1.38 2.71 25.02
C PHE A 259 1.66 1.51 25.94
N TRP A 260 0.75 0.55 26.06
CA TRP A 260 0.94 -0.62 26.89
C TRP A 260 2.03 -1.54 26.34
N ARG A 261 2.78 -2.16 27.25
CA ARG A 261 3.82 -3.14 26.99
C ARG A 261 3.73 -4.22 28.07
N GLY A 262 4.21 -5.42 27.77
CA GLY A 262 4.19 -6.55 28.71
C GLY A 262 4.78 -6.24 30.09
N LYS A 263 5.75 -5.31 30.18
CA LYS A 263 6.32 -4.87 31.47
C LYS A 263 5.30 -4.24 32.43
N PHE A 264 4.20 -3.69 31.91
CA PHE A 264 3.18 -3.04 32.74
C PHE A 264 2.11 -4.02 33.25
N GLY A 265 1.98 -5.20 32.61
CA GLY A 265 1.06 -6.25 33.05
C GLY A 265 -0.40 -5.77 33.21
N VAL A 266 -1.08 -6.33 34.20
CA VAL A 266 -2.47 -5.99 34.58
C VAL A 266 -2.45 -5.07 35.81
N ASN A 267 -3.18 -3.96 35.75
CA ASN A 267 -3.38 -3.10 36.91
C ASN A 267 -4.53 -3.61 37.80
N TYR A 268 -4.20 -4.36 38.86
CA TYR A 268 -5.18 -4.94 39.77
C TYR A 268 -5.90 -3.95 40.68
N ASP A 269 -5.36 -2.73 40.90
CA ASP A 269 -6.12 -1.68 41.60
C ASP A 269 -7.35 -1.27 40.77
N ALA A 270 -7.20 -1.11 39.45
CA ALA A 270 -8.32 -0.84 38.56
C ALA A 270 -9.33 -2.00 38.54
N VAL A 271 -8.84 -3.26 38.48
CA VAL A 271 -9.70 -4.45 38.56
C VAL A 271 -10.54 -4.43 39.84
N ASN A 272 -9.93 -4.18 40.99
CA ASN A 272 -10.62 -4.14 42.27
C ASN A 272 -11.63 -2.99 42.37
N ARG A 273 -11.30 -1.80 41.86
CA ARG A 273 -12.23 -0.65 41.87
C ARG A 273 -13.45 -0.85 40.96
N ILE A 274 -13.28 -1.56 39.85
CA ILE A 274 -14.35 -1.75 38.86
C ILE A 274 -15.22 -2.96 39.20
N PHE A 275 -14.62 -4.08 39.57
CA PHE A 275 -15.32 -5.36 39.74
C PHE A 275 -15.44 -5.80 41.21
N GLY A 276 -14.67 -5.22 42.12
CA GLY A 276 -14.50 -5.74 43.49
C GLY A 276 -15.77 -5.73 44.34
N SER A 277 -16.73 -4.84 44.07
CA SER A 277 -17.98 -4.76 44.87
C SER A 277 -18.86 -6.01 44.75
N PHE A 278 -18.71 -6.79 43.67
CA PHE A 278 -19.55 -7.97 43.40
C PHE A 278 -18.76 -9.22 43.01
N SER A 279 -17.52 -9.11 42.56
CA SER A 279 -16.72 -10.27 42.13
C SER A 279 -16.08 -11.04 43.29
N GLY A 280 -15.96 -10.45 44.48
CA GLY A 280 -15.27 -11.07 45.62
C GLY A 280 -13.85 -11.47 45.23
N ASP A 281 -13.50 -12.75 45.39
CA ASP A 281 -12.19 -13.32 45.06
C ASP A 281 -12.16 -13.99 43.67
N ARG A 282 -13.19 -13.83 42.82
CA ARG A 282 -13.31 -14.55 41.54
C ARG A 282 -12.35 -14.03 40.46
N LEU A 283 -11.92 -12.76 40.55
CA LEU A 283 -10.98 -12.15 39.61
C LEU A 283 -9.56 -12.13 40.16
N LEU A 284 -8.97 -13.32 40.27
CA LEU A 284 -7.57 -13.51 40.66
C LEU A 284 -6.81 -14.20 39.52
N PRO A 285 -5.61 -13.76 39.14
CA PRO A 285 -4.84 -14.36 38.04
C PRO A 285 -4.60 -15.86 38.23
N GLU A 286 -4.46 -16.31 39.47
CA GLU A 286 -4.25 -17.72 39.84
C GLU A 286 -5.46 -18.60 39.53
N LYS A 287 -6.66 -18.01 39.38
CA LYS A 287 -7.91 -18.72 39.04
C LYS A 287 -8.13 -18.83 37.53
N ALA A 288 -7.14 -18.49 36.71
CA ALA A 288 -7.18 -18.71 35.27
C ALA A 288 -7.07 -20.22 34.97
N ALA A 289 -8.19 -20.84 34.62
CA ALA A 289 -8.19 -22.20 34.07
C ALA A 289 -7.95 -22.13 32.56
N ALA A 290 -6.85 -22.74 32.08
CA ALA A 290 -6.72 -23.05 30.66
C ALA A 290 -7.86 -24.00 30.28
N PRO A 291 -8.62 -23.77 29.19
CA PRO A 291 -9.48 -24.82 28.68
C PRO A 291 -8.61 -26.05 28.40
N ASP A 292 -9.10 -27.24 28.76
CA ASP A 292 -8.43 -28.49 28.40
C ASP A 292 -8.02 -28.41 26.93
N LYS A 293 -6.76 -28.75 26.65
CA LYS A 293 -6.32 -28.97 25.27
C LYS A 293 -7.26 -30.01 24.69
N LYS A 294 -8.28 -29.57 23.93
CA LYS A 294 -8.92 -30.47 22.97
C LYS A 294 -7.77 -31.04 22.16
N ALA A 295 -7.59 -32.36 22.26
CA ALA A 295 -6.63 -33.10 21.46
C ALA A 295 -6.67 -32.55 20.04
N GLU A 296 -5.50 -32.33 19.44
CA GLU A 296 -5.41 -31.99 18.03
C GLU A 296 -6.33 -32.96 17.28
N ALA A 297 -7.46 -32.42 16.81
CA ALA A 297 -8.31 -33.17 15.93
C ALA A 297 -7.41 -33.52 14.74
N ALA A 298 -7.27 -34.82 14.48
CA ALA A 298 -6.64 -35.33 13.29
C ALA A 298 -7.09 -34.47 12.09
N PRO A 299 -6.19 -34.13 11.16
CA PRO A 299 -6.45 -33.15 10.13
C PRO A 299 -7.80 -33.45 9.50
N VAL A 300 -8.76 -32.56 9.78
CA VAL A 300 -10.09 -32.63 9.17
C VAL A 300 -9.82 -32.67 7.68
N LYS A 301 -10.23 -33.75 7.01
CA LYS A 301 -10.21 -33.83 5.53
C LYS A 301 -10.70 -32.48 5.02
N LYS A 302 -9.81 -31.72 4.37
CA LYS A 302 -10.07 -30.38 3.82
C LYS A 302 -11.42 -30.46 3.13
N ALA A 303 -12.44 -29.81 3.69
CA ALA A 303 -13.69 -29.63 2.97
C ALA A 303 -13.34 -28.89 1.67
N LEU A 304 -13.84 -29.38 0.54
CA LEU A 304 -13.60 -28.77 -0.78
C LEU A 304 -13.87 -27.26 -0.68
N SER A 305 -12.91 -26.45 -1.13
CA SER A 305 -13.04 -25.00 -1.03
C SER A 305 -14.24 -24.57 -1.86
N LYS A 306 -15.13 -23.73 -1.32
CA LYS A 306 -16.21 -23.13 -2.12
C LYS A 306 -15.66 -22.39 -3.35
N ALA A 307 -14.42 -21.90 -3.30
CA ALA A 307 -13.76 -21.24 -4.42
C ALA A 307 -13.42 -22.19 -5.57
N GLU A 308 -13.30 -23.50 -5.31
CA GLU A 308 -13.01 -24.51 -6.34
C GLU A 308 -14.07 -24.54 -7.44
N GLN A 309 -15.32 -24.18 -7.12
CA GLN A 309 -16.41 -24.10 -8.09
C GLN A 309 -16.12 -23.17 -9.27
N TYR A 310 -15.27 -22.16 -9.08
CA TYR A 310 -14.92 -21.20 -10.13
C TYR A 310 -13.88 -21.74 -11.13
N PHE A 311 -13.37 -22.95 -10.93
CA PHE A 311 -12.29 -23.56 -11.72
C PHE A 311 -12.64 -24.95 -12.26
N LYS A 312 -13.92 -25.37 -12.17
CA LYS A 312 -14.38 -26.74 -12.48
C LYS A 312 -14.34 -27.09 -13.98
N ASP A 313 -14.40 -26.10 -14.86
CA ASP A 313 -14.53 -26.34 -16.30
C ASP A 313 -13.18 -26.50 -17.04
N ARG A 314 -12.06 -26.61 -16.30
CA ARG A 314 -10.70 -26.61 -16.88
C ARG A 314 -10.45 -25.42 -17.83
N ASP A 315 -11.10 -24.29 -17.60
CA ASP A 315 -10.80 -23.02 -18.27
C ASP A 315 -9.47 -22.48 -17.72
N HIS A 316 -8.39 -23.18 -18.06
CA HIS A 316 -7.02 -22.74 -17.81
C HIS A 316 -6.75 -21.54 -18.71
N CYS A 317 -6.16 -20.48 -18.16
CA CYS A 317 -5.84 -19.32 -18.97
C CYS A 317 -4.81 -19.69 -20.06
N ILE A 318 -3.78 -20.45 -19.68
CA ILE A 318 -2.70 -20.96 -20.52
C ILE A 318 -2.17 -22.26 -19.88
N MET A 319 -1.87 -23.31 -20.65
CA MET A 319 -1.23 -24.54 -20.18
C MET A 319 0.06 -24.84 -20.93
N LEU A 320 1.20 -24.44 -20.34
CA LEU A 320 2.50 -24.67 -20.98
C LEU A 320 2.80 -26.17 -21.18
N THR A 321 3.33 -26.50 -22.36
CA THR A 321 4.00 -27.77 -22.64
C THR A 321 5.43 -27.76 -22.09
N ASP A 322 6.04 -28.94 -21.93
CA ASP A 322 7.42 -29.02 -21.43
C ASP A 322 8.46 -28.44 -22.40
N ASP A 323 8.18 -28.48 -23.71
CA ASP A 323 9.04 -27.81 -24.69
C ASP A 323 8.91 -26.30 -24.56
N GLU A 324 7.70 -25.74 -24.44
CA GLU A 324 7.50 -24.31 -24.21
C GLU A 324 8.14 -23.84 -22.90
N ARG A 325 8.06 -24.63 -21.82
CA ARG A 325 8.76 -24.34 -20.56
C ARG A 325 10.25 -24.13 -20.78
N ARG A 326 10.91 -25.04 -21.52
CA ARG A 326 12.35 -24.93 -21.83
C ARG A 326 12.67 -23.63 -22.56
N TYR A 327 11.82 -23.23 -23.51
CA TYR A 327 12.02 -21.98 -24.25
C TYR A 327 11.71 -20.74 -23.40
N LEU A 328 10.88 -20.85 -22.36
CA LEU A 328 10.58 -19.76 -21.42
C LEU A 328 11.46 -19.79 -20.16
N ALA A 329 12.61 -20.48 -20.24
CA ALA A 329 13.59 -20.64 -19.17
C ALA A 329 13.09 -21.39 -17.92
N LEU A 330 11.99 -22.12 -17.99
CA LEU A 330 11.45 -22.97 -16.92
C LEU A 330 11.91 -24.43 -17.05
N ASP A 331 11.97 -25.13 -15.92
CA ASP A 331 12.17 -26.58 -15.90
C ASP A 331 10.91 -27.33 -16.37
N PRO A 332 11.03 -28.40 -17.18
CA PRO A 332 9.93 -29.33 -17.45
C PRO A 332 9.30 -29.91 -16.18
N ILE A 333 8.06 -30.37 -16.28
CA ILE A 333 7.41 -31.06 -15.17
C ILE A 333 7.84 -32.54 -15.15
N ASP A 334 8.43 -32.99 -14.04
CA ASP A 334 8.64 -34.43 -13.85
C ASP A 334 7.31 -35.13 -13.57
N LYS A 335 7.05 -36.21 -14.30
CA LYS A 335 5.84 -37.03 -14.14
C LYS A 335 5.79 -37.74 -12.79
N SER A 336 6.90 -37.87 -12.07
CA SER A 336 6.93 -38.43 -10.73
C SER A 336 6.46 -37.45 -9.65
N TRP A 337 6.36 -36.15 -9.94
CA TRP A 337 5.98 -35.16 -8.94
C TRP A 337 4.50 -35.28 -8.56
N GLU A 338 4.24 -35.21 -7.26
CA GLU A 338 2.88 -35.17 -6.73
C GLU A 338 2.33 -33.75 -6.78
N THR A 339 1.02 -33.58 -6.99
CA THR A 339 0.39 -32.25 -7.04
C THR A 339 -0.64 -32.04 -5.94
N GLU A 340 -0.67 -30.83 -5.37
CA GLU A 340 -1.75 -30.37 -4.51
C GLU A 340 -2.25 -28.99 -4.96
N CYS A 341 -3.57 -28.77 -4.90
CA CYS A 341 -4.20 -27.52 -5.28
C CYS A 341 -4.72 -26.74 -4.07
N ILE A 342 -4.58 -25.40 -4.11
CA ILE A 342 -5.24 -24.47 -3.19
C ILE A 342 -6.05 -23.46 -4.00
N TYR A 343 -7.25 -23.15 -3.51
CA TYR A 343 -8.17 -22.21 -4.13
C TYR A 343 -8.49 -21.05 -3.19
N SER A 344 -8.55 -19.84 -3.75
CA SER A 344 -8.94 -18.63 -3.03
C SER A 344 -9.92 -17.80 -3.87
N ALA A 345 -10.94 -17.22 -3.24
CA ALA A 345 -11.86 -16.30 -3.88
C ALA A 345 -12.13 -15.11 -2.94
N LEU A 346 -11.73 -13.93 -3.41
CA LEU A 346 -12.03 -12.62 -2.82
C LEU A 346 -13.09 -11.92 -3.71
N HIS A 347 -13.50 -10.71 -3.32
CA HIS A 347 -14.56 -9.96 -4.00
C HIS A 347 -14.31 -9.80 -5.51
N ASN A 348 -13.09 -9.46 -5.90
CA ASN A 348 -12.72 -9.15 -7.29
C ASN A 348 -11.57 -10.02 -7.82
N LEU A 349 -11.17 -11.08 -7.10
CA LEU A 349 -10.01 -11.89 -7.44
C LEU A 349 -10.25 -13.36 -7.08
N ARG A 350 -10.07 -14.23 -8.06
CA ARG A 350 -10.15 -15.69 -7.90
C ARG A 350 -8.77 -16.26 -8.24
N LYS A 351 -8.28 -17.20 -7.43
CA LYS A 351 -6.96 -17.84 -7.59
C LYS A 351 -7.04 -19.35 -7.47
N ARG A 352 -6.32 -20.06 -8.34
CA ARG A 352 -5.95 -21.47 -8.22
C ARG A 352 -4.43 -21.56 -8.18
N ILE A 353 -3.89 -22.25 -7.19
CA ILE A 353 -2.46 -22.49 -7.06
C ILE A 353 -2.22 -24.00 -7.03
N VAL A 354 -1.42 -24.49 -7.97
CA VAL A 354 -0.99 -25.89 -8.05
C VAL A 354 0.46 -25.95 -7.60
N MET A 355 0.73 -26.77 -6.58
CA MET A 355 2.09 -27.02 -6.08
C MET A 355 2.52 -28.41 -6.53
N PHE A 356 3.74 -28.52 -7.04
CA PHE A 356 4.37 -29.78 -7.43
C PHE A 356 5.39 -30.16 -6.37
N TYR A 357 5.36 -31.41 -5.92
CA TYR A 357 6.18 -31.95 -4.85
C TYR A 357 7.11 -33.04 -5.34
N ASP A 358 8.37 -32.93 -4.95
CA ASP A 358 9.33 -34.03 -4.90
C ASP A 358 9.60 -34.36 -3.42
N GLY A 359 9.03 -35.47 -2.95
CA GLY A 359 8.99 -35.78 -1.51
C GLY A 359 8.30 -34.68 -0.70
N ASP A 360 9.01 -34.08 0.27
CA ASP A 360 8.53 -32.96 1.10
C ASP A 360 8.96 -31.57 0.58
N THR A 361 9.46 -31.48 -0.64
CA THR A 361 9.92 -30.22 -1.24
C THR A 361 8.96 -29.78 -2.34
N ILE A 362 8.47 -28.53 -2.27
CA ILE A 362 7.78 -27.90 -3.40
C ILE A 362 8.84 -27.51 -4.40
N VAL A 363 8.76 -28.04 -5.61
CA VAL A 363 9.76 -27.84 -6.68
C VAL A 363 9.27 -26.93 -7.81
N LYS A 364 7.95 -26.78 -7.93
CA LYS A 364 7.33 -25.87 -8.89
C LYS A 364 5.98 -25.40 -8.37
N VAL A 365 5.59 -24.19 -8.73
CA VAL A 365 4.28 -23.63 -8.43
C VAL A 365 3.70 -23.02 -9.70
N ILE A 366 2.41 -23.30 -9.94
CA ILE A 366 1.61 -22.64 -10.98
C ILE A 366 0.48 -21.90 -10.27
N GLU A 367 0.42 -20.58 -10.42
CA GLU A 367 -0.72 -19.75 -10.03
C GLU A 367 -1.50 -19.30 -11.26
N GLU A 368 -2.80 -19.49 -11.22
CA GLU A 368 -3.73 -18.89 -12.17
C GLU A 368 -4.68 -17.97 -11.40
N TYR A 369 -5.00 -16.84 -12.02
CA TYR A 369 -5.91 -15.89 -11.41
C TYR A 369 -6.82 -15.22 -12.42
N SER A 370 -8.00 -14.80 -11.95
CA SER A 370 -8.92 -13.97 -12.71
C SER A 370 -9.41 -12.82 -11.84
N TYR A 371 -9.35 -11.61 -12.42
CA TYR A 371 -9.98 -10.43 -11.87
C TYR A 371 -11.40 -10.34 -12.41
N VAL A 372 -12.35 -10.13 -11.49
CA VAL A 372 -13.78 -10.15 -11.80
C VAL A 372 -14.43 -8.87 -11.32
N ASN A 373 -15.26 -8.27 -12.17
CA ASN A 373 -16.12 -7.15 -11.85
C ASN A 373 -17.58 -7.53 -12.12
N GLU A 374 -18.45 -7.48 -11.11
CA GLU A 374 -19.89 -7.80 -11.25
C GLU A 374 -20.15 -9.08 -12.08
N ASP A 375 -19.38 -10.14 -11.78
CA ASP A 375 -19.35 -11.44 -12.45
C ASP A 375 -18.72 -11.54 -13.85
N THR A 376 -18.23 -10.44 -14.43
CA THR A 376 -17.46 -10.43 -15.68
C THR A 376 -15.96 -10.52 -15.42
N CYS A 377 -15.27 -11.45 -16.09
CA CYS A 377 -13.81 -11.55 -16.01
C CYS A 377 -13.16 -10.45 -16.87
N VAL A 378 -12.46 -9.51 -16.24
CA VAL A 378 -11.83 -8.37 -16.92
C VAL A 378 -10.34 -8.60 -17.22
N ARG A 379 -9.72 -9.55 -16.52
CA ARG A 379 -8.30 -9.90 -16.71
C ARG A 379 -8.06 -11.31 -16.22
N LYS A 380 -7.43 -12.13 -17.05
CA LYS A 380 -6.88 -13.43 -16.64
C LYS A 380 -5.36 -13.33 -16.50
N GLY A 381 -4.78 -14.20 -15.69
CA GLY A 381 -3.33 -14.32 -15.60
C GLY A 381 -2.87 -15.69 -15.16
N TYR A 382 -1.61 -15.95 -15.48
CA TYR A 382 -0.91 -17.20 -15.29
C TYR A 382 0.51 -16.88 -14.83
N CYS A 383 0.97 -17.54 -13.78
CA CYS A 383 2.30 -17.43 -13.23
C CYS A 383 2.82 -18.84 -12.99
N GLU A 384 3.98 -19.20 -13.55
CA GLU A 384 4.66 -20.47 -13.27
C GLU A 384 6.09 -20.19 -12.85
N PHE A 385 6.57 -20.80 -11.76
CA PHE A 385 7.94 -20.64 -11.32
C PHE A 385 8.59 -21.89 -10.74
N ASP A 386 9.89 -21.99 -10.99
CA ASP A 386 10.77 -23.03 -10.47
C ASP A 386 11.23 -22.70 -9.05
N THR A 387 11.21 -23.69 -8.15
CA THR A 387 11.56 -23.48 -6.75
C THR A 387 12.12 -24.73 -6.08
N HIS A 388 12.46 -24.63 -4.80
CA HIS A 388 12.85 -25.77 -3.96
C HIS A 388 12.54 -25.47 -2.49
N LEU A 389 11.26 -25.22 -2.21
CA LEU A 389 10.80 -24.89 -0.86
C LEU A 389 10.65 -26.16 -0.05
N LYS A 390 11.54 -26.35 0.92
CA LYS A 390 11.40 -27.43 1.90
C LYS A 390 10.17 -27.20 2.77
N THR A 391 9.44 -28.28 3.06
CA THR A 391 8.28 -28.23 3.95
C THR A 391 8.46 -29.15 5.15
N ASP A 392 7.74 -28.87 6.23
CA ASP A 392 7.48 -29.83 7.29
C ASP A 392 6.19 -30.58 6.97
N LYS A 393 6.34 -31.81 6.46
CA LYS A 393 5.24 -32.73 6.13
C LYS A 393 4.15 -32.08 5.28
N ARG A 394 4.54 -31.23 4.32
CA ARG A 394 3.62 -30.48 3.43
C ARG A 394 2.56 -29.64 4.16
N THR A 395 2.82 -29.20 5.39
CA THR A 395 1.91 -28.32 6.14
C THR A 395 2.47 -26.92 6.33
N MET A 396 3.78 -26.83 6.54
CA MET A 396 4.50 -25.59 6.79
C MET A 396 5.66 -25.46 5.81
N ILE A 397 5.82 -24.28 5.20
CA ILE A 397 7.03 -23.89 4.49
C ILE A 397 8.11 -23.63 5.53
N LEU A 398 9.24 -24.31 5.42
CA LEU A 398 10.38 -24.11 6.30
C LEU A 398 11.05 -22.75 6.03
N PRO A 399 11.59 -22.09 7.05
CA PRO A 399 12.24 -20.79 6.86
C PRO A 399 13.49 -20.92 5.99
N LEU A 400 13.75 -19.90 5.17
CA LEU A 400 14.93 -19.85 4.29
C LEU A 400 16.23 -19.52 5.04
N THR A 401 16.12 -19.02 6.27
CA THR A 401 17.25 -18.61 7.12
C THR A 401 17.01 -19.05 8.55
N ASP A 402 18.07 -19.20 9.34
CA ASP A 402 18.00 -19.63 10.75
C ASP A 402 17.20 -18.68 11.66
N ARG A 403 17.04 -17.41 11.25
CA ARG A 403 16.23 -16.41 11.97
C ARG A 403 14.76 -16.44 11.56
N GLY A 404 14.43 -17.10 10.46
CA GLY A 404 13.08 -17.18 9.93
C GLY A 404 12.18 -18.11 10.75
N ARG A 405 10.87 -17.95 10.62
CA ARG A 405 9.88 -18.86 11.21
C ARG A 405 9.19 -19.64 10.11
N ALA A 406 8.87 -20.90 10.39
CA ALA A 406 8.04 -21.70 9.51
C ALA A 406 6.68 -21.01 9.31
N LYS A 407 6.17 -21.05 8.08
CA LYS A 407 4.88 -20.43 7.72
C LYS A 407 3.93 -21.49 7.18
N PRO A 408 2.62 -21.42 7.48
CA PRO A 408 1.67 -22.35 6.89
C PRO A 408 1.63 -22.20 5.38
N ILE A 409 1.45 -23.31 4.66
CA ILE A 409 1.28 -23.28 3.21
C ILE A 409 -0.07 -22.61 2.91
N THR A 410 -0.01 -21.38 2.42
CA THR A 410 -1.17 -20.58 2.00
C THR A 410 -0.81 -19.82 0.72
N PRO A 411 -1.78 -19.39 -0.10
CA PRO A 411 -1.52 -18.61 -1.31
C PRO A 411 -0.61 -17.41 -1.05
N THR A 412 -0.91 -16.63 -0.02
CA THR A 412 -0.13 -15.44 0.36
C THR A 412 1.30 -15.79 0.77
N ASN A 413 1.50 -16.88 1.52
CA ASN A 413 2.84 -17.25 1.98
C ASN A 413 3.71 -17.85 0.86
N LEU A 414 3.12 -18.55 -0.10
CA LEU A 414 3.82 -19.09 -1.27
C LEU A 414 4.28 -17.96 -2.20
N MET A 415 3.36 -17.06 -2.56
CA MET A 415 3.65 -15.96 -3.48
C MET A 415 4.51 -14.85 -2.88
N ALA A 416 4.76 -14.86 -1.56
CA ALA A 416 5.63 -13.90 -0.89
C ALA A 416 7.12 -14.29 -0.93
N ILE A 417 7.46 -15.45 -1.50
CA ILE A 417 8.84 -15.92 -1.59
C ILE A 417 9.32 -15.73 -3.03
N ASP A 418 10.42 -15.02 -3.21
CA ASP A 418 11.06 -14.92 -4.51
C ASP A 418 11.44 -16.32 -5.01
N PRO A 419 11.03 -16.69 -6.25
CA PRO A 419 11.36 -17.98 -6.86
C PRO A 419 12.86 -18.28 -6.79
N PHE A 420 13.21 -19.54 -6.61
CA PHE A 420 14.63 -19.92 -6.59
C PHE A 420 15.21 -20.11 -7.99
N GLY A 421 14.38 -20.50 -8.96
CA GLY A 421 14.73 -20.56 -10.37
C GLY A 421 14.05 -19.44 -11.16
N CYS A 422 13.75 -19.74 -12.42
CA CYS A 422 13.03 -18.81 -13.28
C CYS A 422 11.54 -18.81 -13.00
N GLU A 423 10.90 -17.74 -13.45
CA GLU A 423 9.47 -17.53 -13.41
C GLU A 423 8.99 -16.98 -14.75
N VAL A 424 7.76 -17.31 -15.09
CA VAL A 424 7.01 -16.78 -16.22
C VAL A 424 5.70 -16.21 -15.69
N ASP A 425 5.43 -14.95 -16.03
CA ASP A 425 4.19 -14.25 -15.73
C ASP A 425 3.51 -13.86 -17.05
N ILE A 426 2.25 -14.28 -17.22
CA ILE A 426 1.42 -13.97 -18.38
C ILE A 426 0.14 -13.31 -17.90
N SER A 427 -0.18 -12.15 -18.48
CA SER A 427 -1.36 -11.38 -18.13
C SER A 427 -2.13 -11.04 -19.40
N ILE A 428 -3.41 -11.41 -19.43
CA ILE A 428 -4.34 -11.23 -20.56
C ILE A 428 -5.46 -10.27 -20.14
N PRO A 429 -5.25 -8.94 -20.21
CA PRO A 429 -6.32 -7.94 -20.14
C PRO A 429 -6.94 -7.69 -21.52
N GLU A 430 -8.09 -7.00 -21.57
CA GLU A 430 -8.75 -6.59 -22.82
C GLU A 430 -7.84 -5.75 -23.76
N GLU A 431 -6.94 -4.95 -23.19
CA GLU A 431 -6.04 -4.06 -23.94
C GLU A 431 -4.87 -4.78 -24.65
N GLY A 432 -4.69 -6.07 -24.38
CA GLY A 432 -3.68 -6.93 -24.99
C GLY A 432 -2.74 -7.61 -23.99
N THR A 433 -2.31 -8.82 -24.35
CA THR A 433 -1.48 -9.66 -23.48
C THR A 433 -0.07 -9.10 -23.26
N SER A 434 0.49 -9.41 -22.09
CA SER A 434 1.89 -9.19 -21.73
C SER A 434 2.48 -10.48 -21.16
N ILE A 435 3.75 -10.77 -21.50
CA ILE A 435 4.51 -11.91 -21.01
C ILE A 435 5.82 -11.38 -20.43
N TRP A 436 6.16 -11.82 -19.23
CA TRP A 436 7.47 -11.64 -18.61
C TRP A 436 8.04 -13.01 -18.26
N ALA A 437 9.33 -13.20 -18.50
CA ALA A 437 10.03 -14.43 -18.12
C ALA A 437 11.44 -14.06 -17.66
N GLY A 438 11.95 -14.70 -16.62
CA GLY A 438 13.28 -14.40 -16.09
C GLY A 438 13.56 -15.01 -14.74
N ASN A 439 14.67 -14.62 -14.12
CA ASN A 439 15.05 -15.03 -12.79
C ASN A 439 15.17 -13.80 -11.89
N ARG A 440 14.25 -13.67 -10.94
CA ARG A 440 14.18 -12.48 -10.06
C ARG A 440 15.38 -12.36 -9.13
N ARG A 441 15.99 -13.48 -8.71
CA ARG A 441 17.09 -13.47 -7.73
C ARG A 441 18.40 -12.97 -8.30
N ASN A 442 18.62 -13.14 -9.60
CA ASN A 442 19.79 -12.60 -10.29
C ASN A 442 19.43 -11.42 -11.21
N SER A 443 18.18 -10.95 -11.15
CA SER A 443 17.66 -9.81 -11.92
C SER A 443 17.78 -9.95 -13.44
N GLN A 444 17.93 -11.17 -13.95
CA GLN A 444 18.00 -11.45 -15.39
C GLN A 444 16.60 -11.66 -15.97
N VAL A 445 16.40 -11.17 -17.19
CA VAL A 445 15.11 -11.23 -17.90
C VAL A 445 15.33 -11.81 -19.29
N LEU A 446 14.40 -12.65 -19.74
CA LEU A 446 14.32 -13.11 -21.12
C LEU A 446 13.63 -12.02 -21.96
N ASN A 447 14.43 -11.27 -22.72
CA ASN A 447 13.91 -10.25 -23.64
C ASN A 447 13.31 -10.93 -24.88
N MET A 448 12.03 -11.32 -24.77
CA MET A 448 11.34 -12.07 -25.82
C MET A 448 11.12 -11.27 -27.10
N GLY A 449 10.99 -9.94 -27.03
CA GLY A 449 10.57 -9.11 -28.17
C GLY A 449 9.10 -9.38 -28.58
N GLU A 450 8.80 -9.23 -29.88
CA GLU A 450 7.51 -9.64 -30.47
C GLU A 450 6.26 -9.00 -29.86
N THR A 451 6.38 -7.78 -29.33
CA THR A 451 5.32 -7.09 -28.58
C THR A 451 3.96 -7.09 -29.28
N GLU A 452 3.94 -6.89 -30.61
CA GLU A 452 2.68 -6.83 -31.38
C GLU A 452 2.06 -8.21 -31.63
N ARG A 453 2.83 -9.30 -31.57
CA ARG A 453 2.29 -10.66 -31.59
C ARG A 453 1.76 -11.04 -30.21
N ILE A 454 2.54 -10.75 -29.17
CA ILE A 454 2.16 -11.04 -27.78
C ILE A 454 0.83 -10.36 -27.45
N LYS A 455 0.64 -9.07 -27.80
CA LYS A 455 -0.62 -8.35 -27.56
C LYS A 455 -1.86 -9.01 -28.15
N LYS A 456 -1.71 -9.80 -29.22
CA LYS A 456 -2.83 -10.46 -29.90
C LYS A 456 -3.27 -11.76 -29.25
N ILE A 457 -2.51 -12.29 -28.29
CA ILE A 457 -2.87 -13.50 -27.55
C ILE A 457 -4.10 -13.17 -26.69
N GLN A 458 -5.22 -13.87 -26.90
CA GLN A 458 -6.45 -13.71 -26.10
C GLN A 458 -6.82 -14.98 -25.35
N ASN A 459 -6.29 -16.12 -25.77
CA ASN A 459 -6.59 -17.44 -25.21
C ASN A 459 -5.39 -18.41 -25.34
N ASP A 460 -5.55 -19.61 -24.79
CA ASP A 460 -4.55 -20.68 -24.80
C ASP A 460 -4.12 -21.12 -26.21
N SER A 461 -5.06 -21.20 -27.17
CA SER A 461 -4.73 -21.56 -28.55
C SER A 461 -3.87 -20.50 -29.23
N ASP A 462 -4.19 -19.21 -29.05
CA ASP A 462 -3.38 -18.12 -29.59
C ASP A 462 -1.96 -18.12 -28.98
N PHE A 463 -1.86 -18.46 -27.69
CA PHE A 463 -0.58 -18.58 -27.00
C PHE A 463 0.28 -19.69 -27.60
N HIS A 464 -0.29 -20.87 -27.84
CA HIS A 464 0.43 -21.98 -28.45
C HIS A 464 0.84 -21.68 -29.91
N GLU A 465 0.00 -20.99 -30.68
CA GLU A 465 0.38 -20.51 -32.02
C GLU A 465 1.58 -19.54 -31.95
N PHE A 466 1.54 -18.59 -31.02
CA PHE A 466 2.67 -17.70 -30.77
C PHE A 466 3.93 -18.48 -30.38
N MET A 467 3.83 -19.47 -29.49
CA MET A 467 4.97 -20.26 -29.06
C MET A 467 5.58 -21.09 -30.19
N GLN A 468 4.78 -21.66 -31.09
CA GLN A 468 5.30 -22.35 -32.29
C GLN A 468 6.15 -21.41 -33.16
N TYR A 469 5.64 -20.19 -33.41
CA TYR A 469 6.41 -19.15 -34.09
C TYR A 469 7.66 -18.76 -33.31
N TYR A 470 7.54 -18.51 -32.01
CA TYR A 470 8.65 -18.08 -31.16
C TYR A 470 9.78 -19.11 -31.15
N ILE A 471 9.44 -20.38 -30.98
CA ILE A 471 10.38 -21.52 -31.01
C ILE A 471 11.06 -21.62 -32.37
N SER A 472 10.30 -21.56 -33.47
CA SER A 472 10.86 -21.66 -34.84
C SER A 472 11.75 -20.49 -35.25
N THR A 473 11.74 -19.38 -34.51
CA THR A 473 12.53 -18.17 -34.78
C THR A 473 13.55 -17.87 -33.68
N CYS A 474 13.84 -18.85 -32.82
CA CYS A 474 14.92 -18.72 -31.85
C CYS A 474 16.30 -18.88 -32.54
N PRO A 475 17.30 -18.06 -32.19
CA PRO A 475 18.65 -18.18 -32.74
C PRO A 475 19.34 -19.48 -32.25
N ASP A 476 20.37 -19.93 -32.97
CA ASP A 476 21.09 -21.17 -32.64
C ASP A 476 21.71 -21.18 -31.23
N ASP A 477 22.09 -20.02 -30.71
CA ASP A 477 22.68 -19.84 -29.38
C ASP A 477 21.63 -19.67 -28.25
N TYR A 478 20.34 -19.83 -28.55
CA TYR A 478 19.25 -19.51 -27.63
C TYR A 478 19.36 -20.24 -26.27
N PHE A 479 19.64 -21.54 -26.28
CA PHE A 479 19.76 -22.32 -25.04
C PHE A 479 21.00 -21.98 -24.21
N GLN A 480 22.06 -21.46 -24.84
CA GLN A 480 23.19 -20.90 -24.09
C GLN A 480 22.74 -19.67 -23.30
N ARG A 481 21.93 -18.79 -23.91
CA ARG A 481 21.37 -17.61 -23.24
C ARG A 481 20.40 -17.98 -22.11
N ILE A 482 19.56 -18.99 -22.33
CA ILE A 482 18.69 -19.52 -21.27
C ILE A 482 19.52 -20.06 -20.10
N ALA A 483 20.60 -20.78 -20.37
CA ALA A 483 21.50 -21.27 -19.33
C ALA A 483 22.18 -20.11 -18.56
N GLU A 484 22.54 -19.01 -19.24
CA GLU A 484 23.05 -17.79 -18.60
C GLU A 484 21.99 -17.15 -17.68
N ILE A 485 20.76 -16.93 -18.17
CA ILE A 485 19.66 -16.36 -17.37
C ILE A 485 19.38 -17.21 -16.12
N ARG A 486 19.38 -18.53 -16.26
CA ARG A 486 19.13 -19.47 -15.15
C ARG A 486 20.28 -19.50 -14.15
N GLY A 487 21.52 -19.55 -14.65
CA GLY A 487 22.71 -19.87 -13.86
C GLY A 487 23.48 -18.68 -13.30
N LEU A 488 23.21 -17.45 -13.75
CA LEU A 488 23.94 -16.28 -13.28
C LEU A 488 23.70 -16.08 -11.77
N LYS A 489 24.79 -15.87 -11.03
CA LYS A 489 24.69 -15.49 -9.62
C LYS A 489 24.23 -14.04 -9.51
N HIS A 490 23.56 -13.70 -8.42
CA HIS A 490 23.28 -12.32 -8.06
C HIS A 490 24.57 -11.48 -8.11
N GLN A 491 24.52 -10.33 -8.77
CA GLN A 491 25.67 -9.46 -8.99
C GLN A 491 25.47 -8.13 -8.26
N THR A 492 26.56 -7.44 -7.95
CA THR A 492 26.52 -6.04 -7.52
C THR A 492 27.59 -5.29 -8.31
N VAL A 493 27.16 -4.59 -9.35
CA VAL A 493 28.01 -3.89 -10.31
C VAL A 493 28.35 -2.50 -9.78
N LYS A 494 29.64 -2.15 -9.82
CA LYS A 494 30.09 -0.77 -9.62
C LYS A 494 30.06 -0.06 -10.96
N PHE A 495 29.58 1.17 -10.96
CA PHE A 495 29.46 1.99 -12.15
C PHE A 495 29.67 3.47 -11.83
N LYS A 496 30.05 4.24 -12.84
CA LYS A 496 30.35 5.67 -12.80
C LYS A 496 29.80 6.39 -14.04
N ALA A 497 29.82 7.72 -14.00
CA ALA A 497 29.51 8.53 -15.18
C ALA A 497 30.51 8.24 -16.32
N GLY A 498 30.03 8.24 -17.56
CA GLY A 498 30.79 7.86 -18.75
C GLY A 498 30.76 6.37 -19.09
N ASP A 499 30.27 5.51 -18.17
CA ASP A 499 30.07 4.10 -18.47
C ASP A 499 28.96 3.90 -19.50
N ILE A 500 29.22 3.03 -20.47
CA ILE A 500 28.29 2.63 -21.52
C ILE A 500 27.74 1.26 -21.16
N PHE A 501 26.43 1.15 -21.06
CA PHE A 501 25.73 -0.10 -20.82
C PHE A 501 24.96 -0.57 -22.06
N ARG A 502 24.78 -1.88 -22.17
CA ARG A 502 24.00 -2.52 -23.24
C ARG A 502 22.65 -2.98 -22.71
N CYS A 503 21.60 -2.57 -23.42
CA CYS A 503 20.24 -3.09 -23.29
C CYS A 503 19.99 -4.11 -24.41
N GLN A 504 19.40 -5.24 -24.06
CA GLN A 504 18.90 -6.19 -25.05
C GLN A 504 17.40 -5.95 -25.25
N GLU A 505 17.01 -5.60 -26.48
CA GLU A 505 15.61 -5.28 -26.81
C GLU A 505 14.81 -6.54 -27.16
N ASP A 506 15.44 -7.48 -27.87
CA ASP A 506 14.84 -8.77 -28.22
C ASP A 506 15.90 -9.89 -28.37
N ARG A 507 15.58 -10.97 -29.09
CA ARG A 507 16.46 -12.12 -29.30
C ARG A 507 17.69 -11.82 -30.16
N GLU A 508 17.73 -10.72 -30.91
CA GLU A 508 18.82 -10.43 -31.86
C GLU A 508 19.32 -8.99 -31.77
N HIS A 509 18.52 -8.11 -31.18
CA HIS A 509 18.76 -6.68 -31.21
C HIS A 509 19.14 -6.10 -29.85
N TYR A 510 20.05 -5.14 -29.90
CA TYR A 510 20.62 -4.42 -28.79
C TYR A 510 20.55 -2.92 -29.03
N THR A 511 20.45 -2.18 -27.95
CA THR A 511 20.75 -0.75 -27.90
C THR A 511 21.69 -0.47 -26.74
N TYR A 512 22.19 0.76 -26.67
CA TYR A 512 23.21 1.16 -25.71
C TYR A 512 22.75 2.41 -24.99
N GLY A 513 23.24 2.61 -23.77
CA GLY A 513 23.01 3.84 -23.03
C GLY A 513 24.27 4.31 -22.34
N LEU A 514 24.30 5.62 -22.09
CA LEU A 514 25.39 6.33 -21.44
C LEU A 514 24.93 6.82 -20.07
N ILE A 515 25.69 6.51 -19.02
CA ILE A 515 25.43 7.00 -17.66
C ILE A 515 26.02 8.40 -17.51
N LEU A 516 25.19 9.37 -17.13
CA LEU A 516 25.61 10.77 -16.94
C LEU A 516 25.89 11.12 -15.48
N GLY A 517 25.38 10.34 -14.52
CA GLY A 517 25.62 10.58 -13.10
C GLY A 517 24.56 9.95 -12.18
N LYS A 518 24.83 10.00 -10.87
CA LYS A 518 23.93 9.53 -9.81
C LYS A 518 23.32 10.73 -9.10
N THR A 519 21.99 10.83 -9.06
CA THR A 519 21.35 12.02 -8.48
C THR A 519 21.57 12.14 -6.98
N ARG A 520 21.77 11.02 -6.26
CA ARG A 520 22.12 11.01 -4.81
C ARG A 520 23.51 11.53 -4.48
N GLU A 521 24.41 11.54 -5.46
CA GLU A 521 25.71 12.20 -5.31
C GLU A 521 25.57 13.69 -5.62
N ILE A 522 24.86 14.00 -6.70
CA ILE A 522 24.62 15.37 -7.18
C ILE A 522 23.78 16.19 -6.20
N GLU A 523 22.82 15.59 -5.49
CA GLU A 523 21.99 16.29 -4.50
C GLU A 523 22.81 16.92 -3.36
N LYS A 524 24.06 16.48 -3.16
CA LYS A 524 24.95 17.02 -2.12
C LYS A 524 25.76 18.22 -2.60
N TRP A 525 25.68 18.57 -3.87
CA TRP A 525 26.46 19.64 -4.46
C TRP A 525 25.88 20.99 -4.09
N ASP A 526 26.76 21.94 -3.75
CA ASP A 526 26.38 23.32 -3.42
C ASP A 526 25.82 24.04 -4.66
N GLU A 527 26.23 23.62 -5.85
CA GLU A 527 25.76 24.14 -7.13
C GLU A 527 24.31 23.74 -7.44
N LEU A 528 23.79 22.68 -6.81
CA LEU A 528 22.40 22.26 -7.02
C LEU A 528 21.46 23.08 -6.14
N PRO A 529 20.46 23.78 -6.72
CA PRO A 529 19.52 24.58 -5.94
C PRO A 529 18.90 23.80 -4.77
N LYS A 530 18.69 24.48 -3.64
CA LYS A 530 18.16 23.84 -2.42
C LYS A 530 16.79 23.20 -2.60
N GLU A 531 15.99 23.77 -3.49
CA GLU A 531 14.60 23.36 -3.77
C GLU A 531 14.50 22.50 -5.04
N HIS A 532 15.63 22.00 -5.56
CA HIS A 532 15.69 21.25 -6.81
C HIS A 532 15.00 19.88 -6.71
N SER A 533 14.28 19.48 -7.75
CA SER A 533 13.47 18.24 -7.75
C SER A 533 14.27 16.97 -7.44
N PHE A 534 15.55 16.93 -7.82
CA PHE A 534 16.47 15.81 -7.56
C PHE A 534 16.53 15.40 -6.09
N ARG A 535 16.36 16.36 -5.16
CA ARG A 535 16.39 16.11 -3.71
C ARG A 535 15.17 15.33 -3.20
N HIS A 536 14.13 15.21 -4.01
CA HIS A 536 12.85 14.60 -3.65
C HIS A 536 12.52 13.33 -4.45
N LEU A 537 13.46 12.87 -5.29
CA LEU A 537 13.29 11.66 -6.08
C LEU A 537 13.28 10.41 -5.18
N MET A 538 12.44 9.42 -5.50
CA MET A 538 12.43 8.11 -4.83
C MET A 538 13.55 7.21 -5.38
N THR A 539 13.86 6.09 -4.72
CA THR A 539 14.87 5.09 -5.14
C THR A 539 16.33 5.59 -5.06
N GLN A 540 17.25 4.93 -5.79
CA GLN A 540 18.63 5.36 -6.09
C GLN A 540 18.70 5.75 -7.58
N PRO A 541 18.42 7.01 -7.94
CA PRO A 541 18.27 7.39 -9.34
C PRO A 541 19.60 7.71 -10.01
N ILE A 542 19.68 7.38 -11.29
CA ILE A 542 20.75 7.72 -12.22
C ILE A 542 20.18 8.46 -13.42
N ILE A 543 21.01 9.34 -13.98
CA ILE A 543 20.70 10.05 -15.23
C ILE A 543 21.34 9.25 -16.36
N VAL A 544 20.53 8.87 -17.35
CA VAL A 544 20.99 8.10 -18.52
C VAL A 544 20.50 8.73 -19.81
N ARG A 545 21.28 8.58 -20.87
CA ARG A 545 20.83 8.84 -22.25
C ARG A 545 21.01 7.58 -23.08
N MET A 546 19.97 7.18 -23.79
CA MET A 546 20.06 6.04 -24.71
C MET A 546 20.62 6.51 -26.05
N TYR A 547 21.41 5.67 -26.71
CA TYR A 547 21.78 5.90 -28.10
C TYR A 547 20.60 5.60 -29.01
N ASP A 548 20.30 6.51 -29.94
CA ASP A 548 19.09 6.46 -30.75
C ASP A 548 19.25 5.55 -31.98
N PHE A 549 19.54 4.27 -31.72
CA PHE A 549 19.59 3.23 -32.73
C PHE A 549 19.41 1.85 -32.10
N VAL A 550 19.24 0.86 -32.98
CA VAL A 550 19.22 -0.56 -32.65
C VAL A 550 20.21 -1.28 -33.57
N SER A 551 20.94 -2.26 -33.04
CA SER A 551 21.94 -3.03 -33.78
C SER A 551 21.90 -4.50 -33.38
N THR A 552 22.36 -5.37 -34.25
CA THR A 552 22.61 -6.79 -33.96
C THR A 552 24.00 -7.04 -33.38
N ASP A 553 24.88 -6.04 -33.44
CA ASP A 553 26.18 -6.09 -32.78
C ASP A 553 26.00 -5.87 -31.28
N LYS A 554 26.34 -6.90 -30.49
CA LYS A 554 26.24 -6.89 -29.03
C LYS A 554 27.47 -6.30 -28.35
N ASP A 555 28.61 -6.13 -29.05
CA ASP A 555 29.88 -5.77 -28.42
C ASP A 555 30.46 -4.47 -29.01
N MET A 556 29.59 -3.46 -29.23
CA MET A 556 30.00 -2.15 -29.75
C MET A 556 30.85 -1.38 -28.74
N THR A 557 31.92 -0.76 -29.24
CA THR A 557 32.87 0.06 -28.46
C THR A 557 32.44 1.52 -28.37
N ALA A 558 32.95 2.23 -27.36
CA ALA A 558 32.81 3.67 -27.19
C ALA A 558 33.22 4.46 -28.45
N GLN A 559 34.24 4.00 -29.17
CA GLN A 559 34.70 4.65 -30.41
C GLN A 559 33.71 4.50 -31.56
N GLN A 560 33.01 3.36 -31.66
CA GLN A 560 31.96 3.16 -32.66
C GLN A 560 30.70 3.95 -32.32
N LEU A 561 30.42 4.17 -31.03
CA LEU A 561 29.26 4.89 -30.54
C LEU A 561 29.44 6.41 -30.49
N LYS A 562 30.68 6.92 -30.59
CA LYS A 562 31.05 8.31 -30.29
C LYS A 562 30.18 9.35 -31.01
N ASP A 563 29.91 9.15 -32.29
CA ASP A 563 29.21 10.11 -33.16
C ASP A 563 27.74 9.74 -33.38
N MET A 564 27.23 8.75 -32.64
CA MET A 564 25.84 8.33 -32.73
C MET A 564 24.93 9.27 -31.93
N PRO A 565 23.71 9.56 -32.43
CA PRO A 565 22.77 10.41 -31.72
C PRO A 565 22.35 9.80 -30.39
N LEU A 566 22.11 10.65 -29.39
CA LEU A 566 21.60 10.29 -28.07
C LEU A 566 20.19 10.85 -27.89
N CYS A 567 19.28 10.02 -27.38
CA CYS A 567 17.94 10.43 -26.96
C CYS A 567 18.00 11.48 -25.83
N PRO A 568 16.89 12.19 -25.56
CA PRO A 568 16.73 13.01 -24.36
C PRO A 568 17.06 12.23 -23.06
N PRO A 569 17.49 12.94 -22.00
CA PRO A 569 17.91 12.32 -20.75
C PRO A 569 16.72 11.76 -19.97
N LYS A 570 16.90 10.57 -19.40
CA LYS A 570 15.93 9.96 -18.49
C LYS A 570 16.53 9.75 -17.11
N ILE A 571 15.68 9.86 -16.11
CA ILE A 571 16.02 9.48 -14.74
C ILE A 571 15.43 8.10 -14.46
N CYS A 572 16.30 7.14 -14.15
CA CYS A 572 15.93 5.77 -13.88
C CYS A 572 16.49 5.32 -12.53
N SER A 573 15.86 4.35 -11.87
CA SER A 573 16.51 3.64 -10.77
C SER A 573 17.76 2.93 -11.30
N ASP A 574 18.81 2.89 -10.49
CA ASP A 574 20.05 2.17 -10.80
C ASP A 574 19.92 0.64 -10.83
N GLY A 575 18.75 0.09 -10.46
CA GLY A 575 18.50 -1.32 -10.24
C GLY A 575 18.95 -2.22 -11.40
N ASP A 576 18.63 -1.81 -12.63
CA ASP A 576 19.00 -2.60 -13.82
C ASP A 576 20.52 -2.61 -14.08
N ILE A 577 21.26 -1.60 -13.62
CA ILE A 577 22.73 -1.55 -13.73
C ILE A 577 23.37 -2.29 -12.55
N ILE A 578 23.02 -1.91 -11.31
CA ILE A 578 23.66 -2.43 -10.09
C ILE A 578 23.46 -3.94 -9.95
N TRP A 579 22.31 -4.49 -10.35
CA TRP A 579 22.05 -5.92 -10.29
C TRP A 579 22.48 -6.67 -11.56
N GLY A 580 23.14 -5.99 -12.51
CA GLY A 580 23.77 -6.61 -13.68
C GLY A 580 22.80 -7.05 -14.77
N ARG A 581 21.59 -6.49 -14.83
CA ARG A 581 20.64 -6.75 -15.93
C ARG A 581 21.17 -6.15 -17.23
N HIS A 582 21.53 -4.87 -17.20
CA HIS A 582 22.18 -4.18 -18.31
C HIS A 582 23.68 -4.12 -18.05
N LYS A 583 24.45 -4.80 -18.89
CA LYS A 583 25.90 -4.96 -18.69
C LYS A 583 26.62 -3.70 -19.14
N ILE A 584 27.56 -3.22 -18.32
CA ILE A 584 28.54 -2.21 -18.75
C ILE A 584 29.52 -2.88 -19.71
N VAL A 585 29.63 -2.34 -20.90
CA VAL A 585 30.40 -2.91 -22.01
C VAL A 585 31.63 -2.08 -22.36
N ASP A 586 31.59 -0.77 -22.10
CA ASP A 586 32.70 0.13 -22.37
C ASP A 586 32.57 1.42 -21.53
N HIS A 587 33.52 2.34 -21.71
CA HIS A 587 33.57 3.63 -21.03
C HIS A 587 34.07 4.72 -21.99
N LYS A 588 33.49 5.91 -21.92
CA LYS A 588 34.01 7.11 -22.59
C LYS A 588 34.19 8.27 -21.62
N GLU A 589 35.22 9.07 -21.90
CA GLU A 589 35.30 10.41 -21.33
C GLU A 589 34.15 11.25 -21.88
N LEU A 590 33.40 11.88 -20.98
CA LEU A 590 32.25 12.69 -21.34
C LEU A 590 32.71 14.00 -21.97
N VAL A 591 32.00 14.42 -23.02
CA VAL A 591 32.12 15.74 -23.64
C VAL A 591 30.80 16.51 -23.47
N PRO A 592 30.78 17.86 -23.58
CA PRO A 592 29.56 18.64 -23.38
C PRO A 592 28.34 18.15 -24.17
N ASP A 593 28.51 17.65 -25.39
CA ASP A 593 27.40 17.13 -26.22
C ASP A 593 26.76 15.83 -25.69
N ASP A 594 27.47 15.09 -24.84
CA ASP A 594 26.91 13.93 -24.13
C ASP A 594 25.92 14.36 -23.04
N ILE A 595 26.09 15.56 -22.48
CA ILE A 595 25.31 16.03 -21.34
C ILE A 595 24.04 16.72 -21.82
N GLU A 596 22.91 16.27 -21.32
CA GLU A 596 21.62 16.97 -21.35
C GLU A 596 20.91 16.69 -20.03
N PHE A 597 20.09 17.64 -19.58
CA PHE A 597 19.34 17.52 -18.33
C PHE A 597 17.83 17.55 -18.57
N CYS A 598 17.06 16.89 -17.71
CA CYS A 598 15.61 16.95 -17.77
C CYS A 598 15.14 18.40 -17.58
N ILE A 599 14.07 18.75 -18.30
CA ILE A 599 13.39 20.05 -18.20
C ILE A 599 11.99 19.87 -17.60
N HIS A 600 11.62 20.76 -16.70
CA HIS A 600 10.34 20.78 -16.01
C HIS A 600 9.70 22.16 -16.12
N ILE A 601 8.44 22.18 -16.53
CA ILE A 601 7.57 23.35 -16.56
C ILE A 601 6.22 22.92 -16.01
N THR A 602 5.90 23.41 -14.81
CA THR A 602 4.71 22.96 -14.07
C THR A 602 4.10 24.07 -13.23
N ARG A 603 2.81 23.94 -12.91
CA ARG A 603 2.15 24.82 -11.94
C ARG A 603 2.43 24.29 -10.54
N ILE A 604 2.56 25.21 -9.59
CA ILE A 604 2.67 24.89 -8.17
C ILE A 604 1.83 25.90 -7.37
N VAL A 605 1.20 25.42 -6.30
CA VAL A 605 0.45 26.26 -5.35
C VAL A 605 1.31 26.54 -4.12
N THR A 606 1.96 25.51 -3.60
CA THR A 606 2.82 25.60 -2.42
C THR A 606 3.94 24.59 -2.58
N LYS A 607 5.17 24.99 -2.27
CA LYS A 607 6.29 24.06 -2.19
C LYS A 607 6.04 23.04 -1.08
N ASN A 608 6.42 21.80 -1.34
CA ASN A 608 6.32 20.71 -0.39
C ASN A 608 7.65 19.95 -0.39
N GLU A 609 8.34 19.94 0.74
CA GLU A 609 9.65 19.28 0.90
C GLU A 609 9.60 17.75 0.75
N HIS A 610 8.41 17.15 0.74
CA HIS A 610 8.22 15.70 0.61
C HIS A 610 7.72 15.28 -0.77
N ILE A 611 7.39 16.21 -1.67
CA ILE A 611 6.74 15.92 -2.95
C ILE A 611 7.36 16.76 -4.06
N THR A 612 7.75 16.12 -5.17
CA THR A 612 8.28 16.85 -6.33
C THR A 612 7.25 17.82 -6.91
N PRO A 613 7.67 18.96 -7.52
CA PRO A 613 6.77 19.88 -8.22
C PRO A 613 5.87 19.19 -9.26
N PHE A 614 6.40 18.19 -9.95
CA PHE A 614 5.65 17.36 -10.91
C PHE A 614 4.51 16.58 -10.24
N THR A 615 4.80 15.89 -9.14
CA THR A 615 3.81 15.11 -8.40
C THR A 615 2.73 16.02 -7.80
N ALA A 616 3.11 17.20 -7.31
CA ALA A 616 2.17 18.19 -6.80
C ALA A 616 1.18 18.65 -7.88
N GLU A 617 1.66 18.93 -9.10
CA GLU A 617 0.81 19.27 -10.25
C GLU A 617 -0.11 18.13 -10.67
N MET A 618 0.37 16.89 -10.65
CA MET A 618 -0.47 15.73 -10.94
C MET A 618 -1.66 15.67 -9.97
N PHE A 619 -1.43 15.90 -8.68
CA PHE A 619 -2.49 15.97 -7.69
C PHE A 619 -3.42 17.18 -7.89
N LEU A 620 -2.88 18.32 -8.32
CA LEU A 620 -3.69 19.50 -8.66
C LEU A 620 -4.67 19.17 -9.78
N ARG A 621 -4.20 18.56 -10.88
CA ARG A 621 -5.05 18.14 -12.01
C ARG A 621 -6.12 17.13 -11.62
N GLU A 622 -5.77 16.15 -10.79
CA GLU A 622 -6.74 15.16 -10.30
C GLU A 622 -7.84 15.80 -9.43
N ASN A 623 -7.49 16.85 -8.67
CA ASN A 623 -8.48 17.64 -7.94
C ASN A 623 -9.37 18.45 -8.91
N GLU A 624 -8.80 19.08 -9.93
CA GLU A 624 -9.54 19.82 -10.97
C GLU A 624 -10.53 18.90 -11.72
N LYS A 625 -10.10 17.69 -12.11
CA LYS A 625 -10.97 16.67 -12.73
C LYS A 625 -12.15 16.27 -11.84
N LYS A 626 -11.97 16.33 -10.52
CA LYS A 626 -13.01 16.05 -9.51
C LYS A 626 -13.86 17.28 -9.16
N GLY A 627 -13.74 18.37 -9.93
CA GLY A 627 -14.52 19.60 -9.75
C GLY A 627 -14.07 20.47 -8.56
N LYS A 628 -12.91 20.17 -7.95
CA LYS A 628 -12.37 21.03 -6.89
C LYS A 628 -11.72 22.27 -7.49
N LYS A 629 -11.94 23.42 -6.85
CA LYS A 629 -11.31 24.68 -7.26
C LYS A 629 -9.79 24.64 -7.02
N THR A 630 -9.05 25.09 -8.02
CA THR A 630 -7.60 25.35 -7.94
C THR A 630 -7.33 26.40 -6.87
N ARG A 631 -6.36 26.15 -5.99
CA ARG A 631 -5.97 27.06 -4.91
C ARG A 631 -5.07 28.17 -5.47
N GLU A 632 -5.24 29.40 -4.99
CA GLU A 632 -4.40 30.56 -5.31
C GLU A 632 -3.68 31.04 -4.02
N PRO A 633 -2.49 31.65 -4.10
CA PRO A 633 -1.75 31.99 -5.33
C PRO A 633 -1.02 30.78 -5.94
N MET A 634 -0.98 30.74 -7.27
CA MET A 634 -0.12 29.82 -8.04
C MET A 634 1.19 30.49 -8.48
N SER A 635 2.19 29.67 -8.83
CA SER A 635 3.38 30.07 -9.57
C SER A 635 3.69 29.06 -10.68
N LEU A 636 4.40 29.51 -11.70
CA LEU A 636 5.01 28.65 -12.70
C LEU A 636 6.41 28.27 -12.21
N TYR A 637 6.61 26.97 -11.99
CA TYR A 637 7.92 26.40 -11.68
C TYR A 637 8.62 25.96 -12.95
N ILE A 638 9.85 26.43 -13.15
CA ILE A 638 10.70 26.03 -14.27
C ILE A 638 12.02 25.50 -13.71
N GLU A 639 12.42 24.32 -14.16
CA GLU A 639 13.69 23.70 -13.79
C GLU A 639 14.33 23.07 -15.03
N TRP A 640 15.62 23.33 -15.24
CA TRP A 640 16.43 22.67 -16.26
C TRP A 640 17.87 22.57 -15.75
N GLY A 641 18.36 21.34 -15.60
CA GLY A 641 19.71 21.06 -15.09
C GLY A 641 19.96 21.63 -13.69
N PHE A 642 20.83 22.63 -13.56
CA PHE A 642 21.19 23.22 -12.26
C PHE A 642 20.50 24.57 -12.00
N VAL A 643 19.44 24.87 -12.76
CA VAL A 643 18.65 26.08 -12.61
C VAL A 643 17.23 25.67 -12.21
N SER A 644 16.72 26.29 -11.14
CA SER A 644 15.32 26.22 -10.73
C SER A 644 14.81 27.62 -10.44
N MET A 645 13.64 28.00 -10.96
CA MET A 645 13.04 29.31 -10.73
C MET A 645 11.52 29.23 -10.62
N GLU A 646 10.96 30.26 -9.99
CA GLU A 646 9.52 30.44 -9.87
C GLU A 646 9.13 31.80 -10.41
N ILE A 647 8.10 31.79 -11.24
CA ILE A 647 7.53 33.00 -11.81
C ILE A 647 6.11 33.13 -11.25
N PRO A 648 5.78 34.24 -10.57
CA PRO A 648 4.44 34.48 -10.08
C PRO A 648 3.43 34.30 -11.21
N TRP A 649 2.31 33.61 -10.95
CA TRP A 649 1.37 33.28 -12.01
C TRP A 649 0.83 34.52 -12.74
N ALA A 650 0.75 35.67 -12.07
CA ALA A 650 0.37 36.97 -12.64
C ALA A 650 1.30 37.43 -13.78
N ASP A 651 2.59 37.07 -13.72
CA ASP A 651 3.63 37.49 -14.67
C ASP A 651 3.79 36.52 -15.85
N VAL A 652 3.09 35.37 -15.82
CA VAL A 652 3.11 34.36 -16.88
C VAL A 652 2.19 34.79 -18.03
N THR A 653 2.68 34.74 -19.27
CA THR A 653 1.88 35.09 -20.46
C THR A 653 0.76 34.07 -20.72
N ASP A 654 -0.32 34.51 -21.37
CA ASP A 654 -1.47 33.64 -21.65
C ASP A 654 -1.10 32.42 -22.53
N ASP A 655 -0.16 32.58 -23.45
CA ASP A 655 0.35 31.46 -24.27
C ASP A 655 0.98 30.37 -23.40
N ILE A 656 1.82 30.75 -22.44
CA ILE A 656 2.44 29.81 -21.50
C ILE A 656 1.39 29.22 -20.56
N ARG A 657 0.45 30.04 -20.06
CA ARG A 657 -0.66 29.55 -19.21
C ARG A 657 -1.51 28.52 -19.94
N ASN A 658 -1.80 28.75 -21.22
CA ASN A 658 -2.57 27.82 -22.06
C ASN A 658 -1.78 26.53 -22.28
N MET A 659 -0.50 26.62 -22.63
CA MET A 659 0.39 25.48 -22.80
C MET A 659 0.42 24.58 -21.55
N VAL A 660 0.63 25.16 -20.37
CA VAL A 660 0.68 24.37 -19.13
C VAL A 660 -0.70 23.95 -18.63
N LYS A 661 -1.81 24.49 -19.17
CA LYS A 661 -3.15 23.94 -18.88
C LYS A 661 -3.41 22.66 -19.66
N GLU A 662 -2.91 22.55 -20.90
CA GLU A 662 -3.06 21.35 -21.74
C GLU A 662 -2.57 20.09 -21.02
N ARG A 663 -1.39 20.17 -20.40
CA ARG A 663 -0.73 19.06 -19.69
C ARG A 663 0.44 19.55 -18.86
N SER A 664 1.01 18.64 -18.06
CA SER A 664 2.33 18.83 -17.46
C SER A 664 3.43 18.61 -18.51
N TRP A 665 4.44 19.47 -18.49
CA TRP A 665 5.61 19.44 -19.37
C TRP A 665 6.86 19.15 -18.54
N SER A 666 7.12 17.88 -18.30
CA SER A 666 8.12 17.44 -17.33
C SER A 666 8.67 16.07 -17.70
N ASP A 667 9.99 15.89 -17.58
CA ASP A 667 10.65 14.61 -17.89
C ASP A 667 11.52 14.02 -16.75
N GLY A 668 11.49 14.59 -15.55
CA GLY A 668 12.33 14.12 -14.42
C GLY A 668 11.63 13.23 -13.40
N GLY A 669 10.58 12.50 -13.79
CA GLY A 669 10.07 11.41 -12.96
C GLY A 669 11.08 10.25 -12.96
N VAL A 670 11.21 9.52 -11.84
CA VAL A 670 12.08 8.33 -11.80
C VAL A 670 11.33 7.14 -12.39
N SER A 671 11.84 6.58 -13.50
CA SER A 671 11.43 5.26 -13.98
C SER A 671 12.04 4.16 -13.10
N LEU A 672 11.26 3.12 -12.76
CA LEU A 672 11.77 1.99 -11.96
C LEU A 672 12.81 1.13 -12.68
N GLY A 673 12.91 1.26 -14.01
CA GLY A 673 13.92 0.56 -14.83
C GLY A 673 14.34 1.39 -16.05
N ILE A 674 15.36 0.90 -16.73
CA ILE A 674 15.90 1.46 -17.96
C ILE A 674 15.30 0.70 -19.14
N SER A 675 14.68 1.46 -20.06
CA SER A 675 14.08 0.91 -21.27
C SER A 675 14.75 1.54 -22.48
N GLY A 676 15.29 0.69 -23.35
CA GLY A 676 15.72 1.07 -24.69
C GLY A 676 14.57 1.05 -25.71
N ALA A 677 13.34 0.82 -25.25
CA ALA A 677 12.17 0.98 -26.09
C ALA A 677 12.27 2.32 -26.82
N TYR A 678 11.97 2.29 -28.11
CA TYR A 678 11.90 3.45 -28.99
C TYR A 678 13.22 3.95 -29.58
N CYS A 679 14.37 3.38 -29.22
CA CYS A 679 15.62 3.67 -29.92
C CYS A 679 15.52 3.26 -31.38
N GLY A 680 16.04 4.09 -32.30
CA GLY A 680 16.03 3.84 -33.74
C GLY A 680 14.65 3.97 -34.40
N MET A 681 13.62 4.42 -33.66
CA MET A 681 12.33 4.76 -34.23
C MET A 681 12.28 6.25 -34.56
N THR A 682 11.89 6.56 -35.79
CA THR A 682 11.54 7.94 -36.15
C THR A 682 10.34 8.42 -35.34
N LEU A 683 10.26 9.74 -35.13
CA LEU A 683 9.10 10.38 -34.53
C LEU A 683 7.78 9.97 -35.19
N THR A 684 7.74 9.84 -36.52
CA THR A 684 6.56 9.37 -37.25
C THR A 684 6.14 7.97 -36.82
N GLN A 685 7.08 7.05 -36.66
CA GLN A 685 6.80 5.68 -36.20
C GLN A 685 6.33 5.67 -34.74
N LEU A 686 6.88 6.54 -33.88
CA LEU A 686 6.46 6.67 -32.49
C LEU A 686 5.05 7.22 -32.36
N LEU A 687 4.71 8.27 -33.09
CA LEU A 687 3.38 8.88 -33.07
C LEU A 687 2.31 7.96 -33.65
N GLN A 688 2.63 7.14 -34.66
CA GLN A 688 1.73 6.10 -35.17
C GLN A 688 1.43 5.04 -34.11
N LYS A 689 2.45 4.62 -33.35
CA LYS A 689 2.32 3.55 -32.35
C LYS A 689 1.72 4.03 -31.03
N HIS A 690 2.00 5.26 -30.62
CA HIS A 690 1.62 5.81 -29.32
C HIS A 690 1.14 7.27 -29.40
N PRO A 691 0.02 7.55 -30.08
CA PRO A 691 -0.38 8.90 -30.48
C PRO A 691 -0.65 9.90 -29.35
N LYS A 692 -0.75 9.48 -28.07
CA LYS A 692 -1.12 10.37 -26.95
C LYS A 692 -0.37 10.16 -25.63
N HIS A 693 0.39 9.07 -25.44
CA HIS A 693 0.68 8.58 -24.08
C HIS A 693 2.14 8.61 -23.63
N ILE A 694 3.14 8.67 -24.54
CA ILE A 694 4.52 8.33 -24.16
C ILE A 694 5.49 9.53 -24.14
N TYR A 695 5.24 10.59 -24.92
CA TYR A 695 6.28 11.59 -25.18
C TYR A 695 5.93 13.05 -25.01
N GLY A 696 4.64 13.41 -25.06
CA GLY A 696 4.30 14.81 -25.30
C GLY A 696 4.57 15.78 -24.15
N GLY A 697 5.32 15.41 -23.12
CA GLY A 697 5.64 16.25 -21.96
C GLY A 697 7.10 16.70 -21.91
N ASP A 698 8.01 16.03 -22.62
CA ASP A 698 9.42 16.42 -22.66
C ASP A 698 9.64 17.41 -23.82
N LEU A 699 10.17 18.58 -23.49
CA LEU A 699 10.36 19.67 -24.44
C LEU A 699 11.58 19.48 -25.35
N HIS A 700 12.45 18.50 -25.07
CA HIS A 700 13.58 18.17 -25.93
C HIS A 700 13.16 17.48 -27.24
N TYR A 701 11.97 16.86 -27.27
CA TYR A 701 11.50 16.20 -28.48
C TYR A 701 11.21 17.20 -29.63
N PRO A 702 11.58 16.86 -30.88
CA PRO A 702 11.43 17.77 -32.03
C PRO A 702 10.02 18.35 -32.24
N GLU A 703 8.95 17.60 -31.96
CA GLU A 703 7.56 18.06 -32.05
C GLU A 703 7.21 19.17 -31.06
N ASN A 704 7.95 19.25 -29.95
CA ASN A 704 7.76 20.26 -28.93
C ASN A 704 8.67 21.47 -29.16
N ARG A 705 9.42 21.52 -30.28
CA ARG A 705 10.36 22.60 -30.57
C ARG A 705 9.71 23.97 -30.58
N GLU A 706 8.50 24.11 -31.14
CA GLU A 706 7.77 25.38 -31.12
C GLU A 706 7.41 25.82 -29.69
N ARG A 707 7.01 24.86 -28.84
CA ARG A 707 6.70 25.11 -27.42
C ARG A 707 7.95 25.43 -26.62
N PHE A 708 9.04 24.72 -26.87
CA PHE A 708 10.35 25.00 -26.30
C PHE A 708 10.81 26.42 -26.67
N ASP A 709 10.77 26.77 -27.96
CA ASP A 709 11.15 28.11 -28.44
C ASP A 709 10.24 29.21 -27.86
N MET A 710 8.95 28.92 -27.67
CA MET A 710 8.01 29.81 -26.99
C MET A 710 8.38 30.05 -25.52
N VAL A 711 8.74 28.99 -24.78
CA VAL A 711 9.24 29.10 -23.40
C VAL A 711 10.54 29.91 -23.36
N MET A 712 11.50 29.61 -24.23
CA MET A 712 12.76 30.35 -24.28
C MET A 712 12.52 31.84 -24.57
N LYS A 713 11.66 32.15 -25.54
CA LYS A 713 11.27 33.53 -25.85
C LYS A 713 10.62 34.22 -24.66
N PHE A 714 9.71 33.55 -23.95
CA PHE A 714 9.08 34.07 -22.72
C PHE A 714 10.13 34.40 -21.65
N LEU A 715 11.15 33.57 -21.52
CA LEU A 715 12.29 33.77 -20.63
C LEU A 715 13.33 34.77 -21.18
N GLY A 716 13.05 35.42 -22.33
CA GLY A 716 13.92 36.40 -22.96
C GLY A 716 15.21 35.81 -23.57
N LEU A 717 15.17 34.55 -23.96
CA LEU A 717 16.27 33.84 -24.64
C LEU A 717 15.97 33.73 -26.15
N PRO A 718 17.00 33.79 -27.01
CA PRO A 718 16.82 33.69 -28.46
C PRO A 718 16.36 32.29 -28.89
N LYS A 719 15.79 32.20 -30.09
CA LYS A 719 15.47 30.91 -30.72
C LYS A 719 16.76 30.09 -30.91
N GLY A 720 16.72 28.80 -30.60
CA GLY A 720 17.89 27.92 -30.72
C GLY A 720 18.78 27.87 -29.47
N THR A 721 18.41 28.58 -28.39
CA THR A 721 19.09 28.51 -27.08
C THR A 721 19.21 27.06 -26.61
N GLY A 722 20.43 26.67 -26.23
CA GLY A 722 20.73 25.41 -25.56
C GLY A 722 20.82 25.55 -24.04
N TYR A 723 21.10 24.45 -23.35
CA TYR A 723 21.21 24.46 -21.89
C TYR A 723 22.28 25.43 -21.38
N ASP A 724 23.45 25.51 -22.02
CA ASP A 724 24.55 26.34 -21.52
C ASP A 724 24.20 27.84 -21.54
N ASP A 725 23.52 28.33 -22.59
CA ASP A 725 23.06 29.73 -22.65
C ASP A 725 21.99 30.00 -21.57
N PHE A 726 21.12 29.01 -21.32
CA PHE A 726 20.11 29.08 -20.27
C PHE A 726 20.75 29.13 -18.87
N ALA A 727 21.73 28.27 -18.62
CA ALA A 727 22.48 28.22 -17.37
C ALA A 727 23.27 29.51 -17.14
N GLU A 728 23.94 30.06 -18.16
CA GLU A 728 24.66 31.32 -18.09
C GLU A 728 23.72 32.47 -17.68
N LYS A 729 22.54 32.55 -18.30
CA LYS A 729 21.58 33.62 -18.01
C LYS A 729 20.99 33.55 -16.60
N PHE A 730 20.72 32.34 -16.10
CA PHE A 730 19.94 32.13 -14.88
C PHE A 730 20.77 31.60 -13.70
N GLY A 731 22.10 31.58 -13.80
CA GLY A 731 22.99 31.28 -12.69
C GLY A 731 23.15 29.78 -12.39
N GLY A 732 23.06 28.93 -13.41
CA GLY A 732 23.40 27.50 -13.32
C GLY A 732 24.87 27.21 -13.65
N ILE A 733 25.22 25.92 -13.71
CA ILE A 733 26.53 25.48 -14.21
C ILE A 733 26.43 25.01 -15.66
N SER A 734 27.48 25.23 -16.45
CA SER A 734 27.57 24.70 -17.82
C SER A 734 27.77 23.19 -17.83
N ARG A 735 27.50 22.55 -18.97
CA ARG A 735 27.78 21.12 -19.20
C ARG A 735 29.26 20.77 -18.99
N GLN A 736 30.16 21.64 -19.45
CA GLN A 736 31.60 21.46 -19.21
C GLN A 736 31.92 21.50 -17.72
N LYS A 737 31.34 22.45 -16.97
CA LYS A 737 31.56 22.52 -15.52
C LYS A 737 30.99 21.30 -14.79
N TYR A 738 29.84 20.80 -15.23
CA TYR A 738 29.27 19.56 -14.72
C TYR A 738 30.22 18.37 -14.89
N ILE A 739 30.84 18.22 -16.07
CA ILE A 739 31.82 17.15 -16.35
C ILE A 739 33.04 17.25 -15.42
N GLU A 740 33.56 18.46 -15.19
CA GLU A 740 34.67 18.67 -14.24
C GLU A 740 34.26 18.24 -12.82
N LEU A 741 33.11 18.70 -12.33
CA LEU A 741 32.62 18.41 -10.99
C LEU A 741 32.37 16.92 -10.79
N ILE A 742 31.78 16.24 -11.78
CA ILE A 742 31.54 14.80 -11.67
C ILE A 742 32.84 14.00 -11.69
N GLY A 743 33.83 14.39 -12.52
CA GLY A 743 35.14 13.76 -12.53
C GLY A 743 35.95 13.98 -11.25
N GLU A 744 35.76 15.12 -10.58
CA GLU A 744 36.38 15.41 -9.28
C GLU A 744 35.72 14.66 -8.13
N ARG A 745 34.38 14.58 -8.13
CA ARG A 745 33.58 14.17 -6.96
C ARG A 745 33.10 12.71 -7.02
N SER A 746 33.06 12.08 -8.20
CA SER A 746 32.60 10.69 -8.38
C SER A 746 33.75 9.66 -8.47
N LYS A 747 34.89 9.94 -7.82
CA LYS A 747 36.05 9.02 -7.72
C LYS A 747 35.86 7.89 -6.71
#